data_AF-A0A672LMJ2-F1
#
_entry.id   AF-A0A672LMJ2-F1
#
_cell.length_a   1.000
_cell.length_b   1.000
_cell.length_c   1.000
_cell.angle_alpha   90.00
_cell.angle_beta   90.00
_cell.angle_gamma   90.00
#
_symmetry.space_group_name_H-M   'P 1'
#
loop_
_entity.id
_entity.type
_entity.pdbx_description
1 polymer ?
#
loop_
_entity_poly.entity_id
_entity_poly.type
_entity_poly.pdbx_seq_one_letter_code
_entity_poly.pdbx_strand_id
1 'polypeptide(L)'
;MRRDAQPDSDTKDKDYDVNVPLPSKSALLSPATNQMENEKLNNNNNNNHYRGGRIEEVKRRMRRDAQLDSDTDEDEDEDDAGTEIAFVLDGSGSIQHDDFQRAKDFIYNVMFNVWNTCFDCNFAIVQYGSKIRTELSLLDNDNGARTLQKVKEIQQIYNLTKTASAIHHVLTDIFIPENGSKIDSKKIIIVLSDGEILGDNMILSDVLNMPQMKGVTRYSIGVGDGILKKPKAIQEMTDIADRGKFFNVSNYAALDDILSSLQQSLIGIEGTQQGAGFQFQLAEAGFSTHLMQDNSYLFGAVGAYDWSGGLFLQSGDTVQFLNDSNNGPKFSYLGYSVTSAKVKPSTTLYISGAPRYNLTGGVFIFNGSEKYVLQGNQVGSYFGSVLCALDIDKDEYTDYLLVGAPHFHLNGEEGKVLVYKLNQQDRFESVSRELKGDEGQTFARFGAAIASIGDIDGNKFNDVAVGAPLETDSSGSIYIYNGFKHGLNFSQKISPSDFGMKLVHFGLSVSGAPAMASNKSSIAVGSQGGVIVFDTIPVIVIKPAIIITPDVIPLNQQMIEISSTFDIMFHICFEVINEKLQIELPIKYQIALDFGVNKKRLTVDGRDLLENTFSLTSDVECPPVINLKYLGCFDCFSPIKIKLNFSLDLHPNEAPLRILDAFTPTEVVKEVKYL
;
A
#
# COMPACT_ATOMS: atom_id res chain seq x y z
N MET A 1 -16.80 -38.27 -27.70
CA MET A 1 -15.56 -38.67 -28.44
C MET A 1 -14.45 -37.81 -27.86
N ARG A 2 -13.67 -38.18 -26.83
CA ARG A 2 -12.70 -39.29 -26.66
C ARG A 2 -11.65 -39.40 -27.78
N ARG A 3 -10.42 -38.99 -27.41
CA ARG A 3 -9.08 -39.56 -27.67
C ARG A 3 -8.07 -38.61 -28.33
N ASP A 4 -7.12 -38.16 -27.50
CA ASP A 4 -5.68 -38.47 -27.54
C ASP A 4 -5.02 -38.68 -28.91
N ALA A 5 -3.93 -37.94 -29.17
CA ALA A 5 -2.56 -38.49 -29.25
C ALA A 5 -1.58 -37.49 -29.89
N GLN A 6 -0.57 -37.08 -29.13
CA GLN A 6 0.81 -36.90 -29.62
C GLN A 6 1.45 -38.30 -29.72
N PRO A 7 2.50 -38.54 -30.53
CA PRO A 7 3.87 -38.17 -30.10
C PRO A 7 4.96 -37.96 -31.19
N ASP A 8 6.10 -37.46 -30.70
CA ASP A 8 7.51 -37.78 -31.02
C ASP A 8 8.29 -37.29 -32.27
N SER A 9 9.42 -36.64 -31.94
CA SER A 9 10.83 -36.96 -32.28
C SER A 9 11.64 -35.99 -33.17
N ASP A 10 12.66 -35.40 -32.51
CA ASP A 10 14.08 -35.27 -32.87
C ASP A 10 14.50 -34.91 -34.31
N THR A 11 15.34 -33.86 -34.44
CA THR A 11 16.80 -34.00 -34.71
C THR A 11 17.56 -32.68 -34.82
N LYS A 12 18.65 -32.59 -34.04
CA LYS A 12 20.04 -32.15 -34.36
C LYS A 12 20.41 -30.68 -34.64
N ASP A 13 21.22 -30.16 -33.70
CA ASP A 13 22.59 -29.64 -33.83
C ASP A 13 22.99 -28.85 -35.09
N LYS A 14 23.40 -27.60 -34.88
CA LYS A 14 24.65 -27.03 -35.44
C LYS A 14 25.26 -25.97 -34.54
N ASP A 15 26.48 -26.27 -34.08
CA ASP A 15 27.50 -25.35 -33.57
C ASP A 15 27.82 -24.22 -34.54
N TYR A 16 28.15 -23.03 -34.01
CA TYR A 16 29.14 -22.14 -34.60
C TYR A 16 29.86 -21.33 -33.50
N ASP A 17 31.06 -21.82 -33.18
CA ASP A 17 32.14 -21.12 -32.47
C ASP A 17 32.89 -20.24 -33.50
N VAL A 18 33.09 -18.94 -33.23
CA VAL A 18 34.13 -18.13 -33.89
C VAL A 18 34.77 -17.17 -32.89
N ASN A 19 36.04 -17.43 -32.61
CA ASN A 19 36.98 -16.63 -31.84
C ASN A 19 37.53 -15.40 -32.64
N VAL A 20 37.57 -14.23 -31.97
CA VAL A 20 38.74 -13.30 -31.78
C VAL A 20 39.26 -12.56 -33.05
N PRO A 21 39.56 -11.22 -33.04
CA PRO A 21 40.56 -10.62 -32.14
C PRO A 21 40.37 -9.17 -31.61
N LEU A 22 40.90 -8.96 -30.41
CA LEU A 22 41.35 -7.69 -29.84
C LEU A 22 42.64 -7.17 -30.52
N PRO A 23 42.89 -5.86 -30.49
CA PRO A 23 44.24 -5.32 -30.43
C PRO A 23 44.53 -4.50 -29.15
N SER A 24 45.69 -4.83 -28.58
CA SER A 24 46.57 -4.12 -27.65
C SER A 24 46.88 -2.65 -28.05
N LYS A 25 47.42 -1.71 -27.24
CA LYS A 25 48.38 -1.77 -26.12
C LYS A 25 48.65 -0.34 -25.55
N SER A 26 49.05 -0.29 -24.26
CA SER A 26 50.04 0.62 -23.61
C SER A 26 49.68 2.11 -23.38
N ALA A 27 50.04 2.80 -22.28
CA ALA A 27 51.05 2.53 -21.24
C ALA A 27 50.89 3.47 -20.00
N LEU A 28 51.29 2.94 -18.83
CA LEU A 28 52.15 3.53 -17.78
C LEU A 28 51.67 4.76 -16.95
N LEU A 29 51.42 4.56 -15.66
CA LEU A 29 52.41 4.79 -14.56
C LEU A 29 51.78 4.55 -13.18
N SER A 30 52.37 3.62 -12.42
CA SER A 30 52.37 3.55 -10.95
C SER A 30 53.82 3.83 -10.48
N PRO A 31 54.06 4.21 -9.20
CA PRO A 31 54.29 3.20 -8.14
C PRO A 31 53.77 3.71 -6.75
N ALA A 32 53.76 3.02 -5.61
CA ALA A 32 54.47 1.85 -5.12
C ALA A 32 53.80 1.29 -3.83
N THR A 33 53.88 -0.04 -3.66
CA THR A 33 54.24 -0.82 -2.44
C THR A 33 53.49 -0.64 -1.11
N ASN A 34 52.90 -1.74 -0.57
CA ASN A 34 53.66 -2.69 0.28
C ASN A 34 52.91 -4.00 0.55
N GLN A 35 53.69 -5.08 0.61
CA GLN A 35 53.33 -6.47 0.89
C GLN A 35 53.27 -6.77 2.40
N MET A 36 52.53 -7.81 2.79
CA MET A 36 53.10 -8.90 3.60
C MET A 36 52.22 -10.16 3.56
N GLU A 37 52.80 -11.25 3.08
CA GLU A 37 52.36 -12.64 3.26
C GLU A 37 52.70 -13.12 4.68
N ASN A 38 51.95 -14.12 5.19
CA ASN A 38 52.61 -15.36 5.61
C ASN A 38 51.66 -16.55 5.78
N GLU A 39 52.27 -17.70 5.53
CA GLU A 39 51.77 -19.03 5.22
C GLU A 39 51.50 -19.98 6.40
N LYS A 40 50.58 -20.93 6.14
CA LYS A 40 50.62 -22.40 6.42
C LYS A 40 50.73 -22.95 7.87
N LEU A 41 49.88 -23.95 8.23
CA LEU A 41 50.10 -25.40 7.99
C LEU A 41 49.08 -26.31 8.73
N ASN A 42 48.74 -27.42 8.07
CA ASN A 42 47.94 -28.60 8.47
C ASN A 42 48.49 -29.39 9.68
N ASN A 43 47.60 -30.10 10.43
CA ASN A 43 47.56 -31.59 10.40
C ASN A 43 46.47 -32.27 11.28
N ASN A 44 45.93 -33.33 10.67
CA ASN A 44 45.11 -34.49 11.12
C ASN A 44 45.28 -35.05 12.56
N ASN A 45 44.20 -35.54 13.21
CA ASN A 45 43.71 -36.95 13.20
C ASN A 45 42.81 -37.34 14.41
N ASN A 46 41.72 -38.06 14.09
CA ASN A 46 40.83 -38.99 14.83
C ASN A 46 41.14 -39.46 16.27
N ASN A 47 40.12 -39.41 17.18
CA ASN A 47 39.25 -40.54 17.63
C ASN A 47 38.71 -40.41 19.09
N ASN A 48 37.45 -40.83 19.26
CA ASN A 48 36.77 -41.39 20.46
C ASN A 48 36.18 -40.51 21.59
N HIS A 49 34.84 -40.50 21.59
CA HIS A 49 33.89 -40.95 22.64
C HIS A 49 33.83 -40.29 24.04
N TYR A 50 32.64 -39.69 24.30
CA TYR A 50 31.90 -39.55 25.57
C TYR A 50 32.59 -39.00 26.84
N ARG A 51 32.38 -37.70 27.12
CA ARG A 51 31.79 -37.14 28.37
C ARG A 51 32.01 -35.61 28.43
N GLY A 52 30.95 -34.84 28.72
CA GLY A 52 31.08 -33.51 29.35
C GLY A 52 30.64 -32.29 28.52
N GLY A 53 29.36 -32.19 28.17
CA GLY A 53 28.77 -30.95 27.66
C GLY A 53 28.19 -30.10 28.79
N ARG A 54 29.05 -29.41 29.56
CA ARG A 54 28.65 -28.32 30.48
C ARG A 54 29.87 -27.46 30.83
N ILE A 55 30.51 -26.81 29.84
CA ILE A 55 31.55 -25.77 30.06
C ILE A 55 31.75 -24.82 28.85
N GLU A 56 31.12 -25.04 27.67
CA GLU A 56 31.25 -24.07 26.55
C GLU A 56 30.24 -22.91 26.57
N GLU A 57 29.16 -22.99 27.35
CA GLU A 57 28.15 -21.92 27.40
C GLU A 57 28.56 -20.74 28.31
N VAL A 58 29.57 -20.96 29.17
CA VAL A 58 30.07 -19.93 30.11
C VAL A 58 31.12 -19.01 29.46
N LYS A 59 31.79 -19.44 28.37
CA LYS A 59 32.82 -18.63 27.69
C LYS A 59 32.29 -17.67 26.62
N ARG A 60 31.01 -17.75 26.24
CA ARG A 60 30.36 -16.72 25.39
C ARG A 60 29.75 -15.56 26.17
N ARG A 61 29.67 -15.65 27.51
CA ARG A 61 29.17 -14.59 28.40
C ARG A 61 30.24 -13.63 28.95
N MET A 62 31.53 -13.88 28.73
CA MET A 62 32.62 -12.99 29.20
C MET A 62 33.50 -12.45 28.07
N ARG A 63 32.87 -12.03 26.97
CA ARG A 63 33.54 -11.29 25.86
C ARG A 63 32.64 -10.25 25.20
N ARG A 64 31.70 -9.69 25.97
CA ARG A 64 30.90 -8.51 25.59
C ARG A 64 30.95 -7.36 26.60
N ASP A 65 31.82 -7.45 27.61
CA ASP A 65 32.10 -6.36 28.54
C ASP A 65 33.52 -5.84 28.28
N ALA A 66 33.67 -5.10 27.20
CA ALA A 66 34.65 -4.04 27.05
C ALA A 66 34.42 -3.39 25.68
N GLN A 67 34.14 -2.09 25.73
CA GLN A 67 34.22 -1.12 24.63
C GLN A 67 32.88 -0.81 23.93
N LEU A 68 32.12 0.11 24.54
CA LEU A 68 31.28 1.12 23.88
C LEU A 68 30.92 2.20 24.92
N ASP A 69 31.79 3.21 25.05
CA ASP A 69 31.41 4.54 25.51
C ASP A 69 31.05 5.34 24.25
N SER A 70 29.76 5.63 24.05
CA SER A 70 29.28 6.91 23.49
C SER A 70 27.76 6.87 23.34
N ASP A 71 27.08 7.60 24.22
CA ASP A 71 25.79 8.28 24.04
C ASP A 71 24.75 7.63 23.12
N THR A 72 23.86 6.84 23.72
CA THR A 72 22.48 6.68 23.25
C THR A 72 21.56 6.64 24.46
N ASP A 73 20.55 7.50 24.47
CA ASP A 73 19.44 7.50 25.41
C ASP A 73 18.84 6.09 25.48
N GLU A 74 19.05 5.40 26.60
CA GLU A 74 18.33 4.16 26.91
C GLU A 74 16.94 4.58 27.41
N ASP A 75 15.95 4.47 26.52
CA ASP A 75 14.59 4.20 26.94
C ASP A 75 14.65 2.94 27.83
N GLU A 76 14.44 3.11 29.14
CA GLU A 76 14.27 1.98 30.05
C GLU A 76 13.08 1.16 29.54
N ASP A 77 13.36 -0.01 28.95
CA ASP A 77 12.36 -1.03 28.68
C ASP A 77 11.63 -1.31 30.00
N GLU A 78 10.41 -0.79 30.13
CA GLU A 78 9.53 -1.01 31.27
C GLU A 78 9.18 -2.51 31.27
N ASP A 79 9.95 -3.33 32.00
CA ASP A 79 9.68 -4.76 32.18
C ASP A 79 8.19 -4.95 32.56
N ASP A 80 7.40 -5.64 31.72
CA ASP A 80 5.97 -5.90 31.99
C ASP A 80 5.85 -6.63 33.35
N ALA A 81 5.33 -5.93 34.35
CA ALA A 81 5.20 -6.46 35.72
C ALA A 81 4.27 -7.68 35.81
N GLY A 82 3.55 -8.02 34.72
CA GLY A 82 2.70 -9.19 34.60
C GLY A 82 1.27 -8.95 35.07
N THR A 83 0.46 -10.01 35.08
CA THR A 83 -0.97 -9.94 35.45
C THR A 83 -1.30 -10.89 36.60
N GLU A 84 -2.05 -10.41 37.58
CA GLU A 84 -2.49 -11.17 38.75
C GLU A 84 -4.01 -11.31 38.76
N ILE A 85 -4.49 -12.55 38.73
CA ILE A 85 -5.91 -12.89 38.57
C ILE A 85 -6.39 -13.65 39.80
N ALA A 86 -7.29 -13.04 40.57
CA ALA A 86 -7.91 -13.64 41.75
C ALA A 86 -9.35 -14.09 41.44
N PHE A 87 -9.59 -15.40 41.55
CA PHE A 87 -10.94 -15.96 41.53
C PHE A 87 -11.55 -15.90 42.93
N VAL A 88 -12.75 -15.33 43.02
CA VAL A 88 -13.60 -15.37 44.21
C VAL A 88 -14.70 -16.39 43.96
N LEU A 89 -14.50 -17.59 44.51
CA LEU A 89 -15.32 -18.76 44.26
C LEU A 89 -16.38 -18.94 45.36
N ASP A 90 -17.65 -18.88 44.98
CA ASP A 90 -18.74 -19.25 45.87
C ASP A 90 -18.72 -20.74 46.18
N GLY A 91 -18.58 -21.07 47.45
CA GLY A 91 -18.69 -22.41 48.00
C GLY A 91 -19.80 -22.51 49.04
N SER A 92 -20.80 -21.64 48.99
CA SER A 92 -21.93 -21.58 49.92
C SER A 92 -22.86 -22.79 49.80
N GLY A 93 -23.88 -22.83 50.67
CA GLY A 93 -24.81 -23.96 50.76
C GLY A 93 -25.87 -24.01 49.65
N SER A 94 -26.02 -22.96 48.84
CA SER A 94 -26.93 -22.96 47.68
C SER A 94 -26.41 -23.80 46.52
N ILE A 95 -25.09 -23.87 46.37
CA ILE A 95 -24.44 -24.58 45.26
C ILE A 95 -24.44 -26.09 45.52
N GLN A 96 -24.98 -26.84 44.57
CA GLN A 96 -24.94 -28.31 44.60
C GLN A 96 -23.52 -28.82 44.32
N HIS A 97 -23.19 -29.99 44.85
CA HIS A 97 -21.85 -30.59 44.71
C HIS A 97 -21.37 -30.64 43.24
N ASP A 98 -22.23 -31.04 42.31
CA ASP A 98 -21.88 -31.13 40.88
C ASP A 98 -21.67 -29.75 40.24
N ASP A 99 -22.38 -28.73 40.72
CA ASP A 99 -22.21 -27.35 40.25
C ASP A 99 -20.92 -26.73 40.80
N PHE A 100 -20.57 -27.04 42.05
CA PHE A 100 -19.28 -26.65 42.62
C PHE A 100 -18.11 -27.31 41.86
N GLN A 101 -18.28 -28.58 41.45
CA GLN A 101 -17.29 -29.25 40.61
C GLN A 101 -17.16 -28.58 39.24
N ARG A 102 -18.27 -28.20 38.60
CA ARG A 102 -18.23 -27.44 37.33
C ARG A 102 -17.57 -26.06 37.49
N ALA A 103 -17.79 -25.37 38.61
CA ALA A 103 -17.12 -24.11 38.91
C ALA A 103 -15.59 -24.28 39.00
N LYS A 104 -15.13 -25.35 39.65
CA LYS A 104 -13.71 -25.71 39.71
C LYS A 104 -13.14 -26.06 38.33
N ASP A 105 -13.89 -26.83 37.54
CA ASP A 105 -13.48 -27.22 36.19
C ASP A 105 -13.37 -25.99 35.28
N PHE A 106 -14.29 -25.03 35.41
CA PHE A 106 -14.21 -23.73 34.73
C PHE A 106 -12.94 -22.96 35.13
N ILE A 107 -12.66 -22.80 36.42
CA ILE A 107 -11.44 -22.13 36.90
C ILE A 107 -10.18 -22.84 36.38
N TYR A 108 -10.15 -24.17 36.47
CA TYR A 108 -9.08 -25.00 35.91
C TYR A 108 -8.87 -24.71 34.42
N ASN A 109 -9.95 -24.68 33.64
CA ASN A 109 -9.89 -24.44 32.20
C ASN A 109 -9.44 -23.01 31.86
N VAL A 110 -9.87 -21.99 32.62
CA VAL A 110 -9.36 -20.62 32.45
C VAL A 110 -7.86 -20.60 32.74
N MET A 111 -7.42 -21.11 33.88
CA MET A 111 -6.01 -21.12 34.27
C MET A 111 -5.14 -21.87 33.27
N PHE A 112 -5.55 -23.08 32.87
CA PHE A 112 -4.83 -23.90 31.89
C PHE A 112 -4.67 -23.17 30.56
N ASN A 113 -5.73 -22.54 30.06
CA ASN A 113 -5.70 -21.85 28.77
C ASN A 113 -4.95 -20.53 28.83
N VAL A 114 -5.12 -19.75 29.90
CA VAL A 114 -4.40 -18.47 30.06
C VAL A 114 -2.90 -18.73 30.19
N TRP A 115 -2.45 -19.74 30.95
CA TRP A 115 -1.02 -20.07 31.03
C TRP A 115 -0.39 -20.57 29.72
N ASN A 116 -1.18 -21.09 28.79
CA ASN A 116 -0.67 -21.40 27.46
C ASN A 116 -0.36 -20.13 26.64
N THR A 117 -0.82 -18.96 27.09
CA THR A 117 -0.78 -17.70 26.30
C THR A 117 -0.12 -16.53 27.06
N CYS A 118 -0.22 -16.48 28.38
CA CYS A 118 0.34 -15.43 29.24
C CYS A 118 1.32 -16.05 30.24
N PHE A 119 2.62 -15.85 29.99
CA PHE A 119 3.70 -16.44 30.79
C PHE A 119 3.95 -15.72 32.12
N ASP A 120 3.56 -14.44 32.22
CA ASP A 120 3.62 -13.63 33.45
C ASP A 120 2.26 -13.47 34.15
N CYS A 121 1.36 -14.43 33.95
CA CYS A 121 0.06 -14.48 34.63
C CYS A 121 0.09 -15.38 35.88
N ASN A 122 -0.17 -14.78 37.05
CA ASN A 122 -0.28 -15.49 38.32
C ASN A 122 -1.74 -15.54 38.81
N PHE A 123 -2.14 -16.67 39.35
CA PHE A 123 -3.50 -16.93 39.82
C PHE A 123 -3.58 -17.08 41.33
N ALA A 124 -4.68 -16.60 41.89
CA ALA A 124 -5.11 -16.90 43.25
C ALA A 124 -6.57 -17.33 43.26
N ILE A 125 -6.95 -18.15 44.24
CA ILE A 125 -8.33 -18.61 44.41
C ILE A 125 -8.71 -18.43 45.88
N VAL A 126 -9.75 -17.64 46.10
CA VAL A 126 -10.36 -17.41 47.41
C VAL A 126 -11.76 -18.00 47.38
N GLN A 127 -11.97 -19.07 48.14
CA GLN A 127 -13.30 -19.66 48.32
C GLN A 127 -13.99 -19.02 49.52
N TYR A 128 -15.30 -18.80 49.43
CA TYR A 128 -16.12 -18.33 50.54
C TYR A 128 -17.33 -19.23 50.83
N GLY A 129 -17.80 -19.16 52.08
CA GLY A 129 -18.86 -20.01 52.63
C GLY A 129 -19.13 -19.61 54.08
N SER A 130 -19.24 -20.59 54.99
CA SER A 130 -19.17 -20.37 56.44
C SER A 130 -17.93 -19.58 56.87
N LYS A 131 -16.81 -19.77 56.18
CA LYS A 131 -15.52 -19.07 56.33
C LYS A 131 -14.96 -18.68 54.97
N ILE A 132 -13.98 -17.79 54.96
CA ILE A 132 -13.18 -17.45 53.77
C ILE A 132 -11.88 -18.23 53.85
N ARG A 133 -11.45 -18.82 52.72
CA ARG A 133 -10.21 -19.59 52.64
C ARG A 133 -9.50 -19.29 51.32
N THR A 134 -8.23 -18.92 51.42
CA THR A 134 -7.32 -18.94 50.27
C THR A 134 -7.03 -20.39 49.92
N GLU A 135 -7.55 -20.87 48.80
CA GLU A 135 -7.28 -22.20 48.26
C GLU A 135 -6.00 -22.22 47.44
N LEU A 136 -5.67 -21.08 46.82
CA LEU A 136 -4.48 -20.89 46.01
C LEU A 136 -3.93 -19.48 46.22
N SER A 137 -2.64 -19.37 46.54
CA SER A 137 -1.91 -18.10 46.69
C SER A 137 -1.18 -17.72 45.40
N LEU A 138 -0.85 -16.43 45.21
CA LEU A 138 0.01 -15.98 44.10
C LEU A 138 1.40 -16.64 44.14
N LEU A 139 1.88 -17.04 45.32
CA LEU A 139 3.16 -17.77 45.48
C LEU A 139 3.11 -19.23 45.01
N ASP A 140 1.94 -19.77 44.70
CA ASP A 140 1.79 -21.16 44.27
C ASP A 140 1.97 -21.33 42.75
N ASN A 141 2.24 -20.28 41.97
CA ASN A 141 2.17 -20.34 40.50
C ASN A 141 3.42 -20.93 39.81
N ASP A 142 4.51 -21.15 40.55
CA ASP A 142 5.79 -21.67 40.00
C ASP A 142 5.68 -23.05 39.33
N ASN A 143 4.67 -23.85 39.68
CA ASN A 143 4.46 -25.18 39.10
C ASN A 143 3.00 -25.36 38.67
N GLY A 144 2.70 -24.96 37.43
CA GLY A 144 1.35 -25.01 36.86
C GLY A 144 0.66 -26.37 37.02
N ALA A 145 1.36 -27.50 36.84
CA ALA A 145 0.77 -28.83 36.99
C ALA A 145 0.31 -29.12 38.43
N ARG A 146 1.13 -28.78 39.43
CA ARG A 146 0.77 -28.92 40.86
C ARG A 146 -0.37 -27.96 41.22
N THR A 147 -0.35 -26.76 40.64
CA THR A 147 -1.35 -25.73 40.92
C THR A 147 -2.72 -26.10 40.37
N LEU A 148 -2.78 -26.55 39.12
CA LEU A 148 -3.99 -27.11 38.53
C LEU A 148 -4.53 -28.31 39.32
N GLN A 149 -3.65 -29.14 39.88
CA GLN A 149 -4.06 -30.22 40.77
C GLN A 149 -4.66 -29.71 42.08
N LYS A 150 -4.10 -28.65 42.69
CA LYS A 150 -4.71 -28.01 43.87
C LYS A 150 -6.14 -27.54 43.59
N VAL A 151 -6.40 -26.97 42.41
CA VAL A 151 -7.77 -26.54 42.01
C VAL A 151 -8.75 -27.71 42.04
N LYS A 152 -8.35 -28.88 41.52
CA LYS A 152 -9.18 -30.09 41.52
C LYS A 152 -9.45 -30.62 42.93
N GLU A 153 -8.54 -30.38 43.88
CA GLU A 153 -8.63 -30.87 45.26
C GLU A 153 -9.47 -29.95 46.18
N ILE A 154 -9.84 -28.74 45.72
CA ILE A 154 -10.66 -27.79 46.48
C ILE A 154 -11.96 -28.45 46.95
N GLN A 155 -12.23 -28.33 48.24
CA GLN A 155 -13.42 -28.85 48.93
C GLN A 155 -14.38 -27.72 49.27
N GLN A 156 -15.67 -27.93 48.99
CA GLN A 156 -16.73 -26.95 49.26
C GLN A 156 -16.88 -26.65 50.76
N ILE A 157 -16.98 -25.38 51.13
CA ILE A 157 -17.06 -24.90 52.53
C ILE A 157 -18.51 -24.94 53.08
N TYR A 158 -19.51 -24.83 52.19
CA TYR A 158 -20.95 -24.73 52.45
C TYR A 158 -21.37 -23.52 53.30
N ASN A 159 -22.69 -23.40 53.52
CA ASN A 159 -23.37 -22.44 54.40
C ASN A 159 -23.59 -21.03 53.80
N LEU A 160 -22.91 -20.00 54.31
CA LEU A 160 -23.20 -18.59 54.05
C LEU A 160 -22.61 -18.08 52.72
N THR A 161 -23.10 -16.94 52.21
CA THR A 161 -22.67 -16.31 50.95
C THR A 161 -21.98 -14.97 51.25
N LYS A 162 -20.72 -15.05 51.68
CA LYS A 162 -19.90 -13.92 52.16
C LYS A 162 -19.05 -13.24 51.07
N THR A 163 -19.71 -12.79 50.00
CA THR A 163 -19.04 -12.26 48.79
C THR A 163 -18.26 -10.97 49.05
N ALA A 164 -18.80 -10.01 49.80
CA ALA A 164 -18.13 -8.75 50.09
C ALA A 164 -16.88 -8.96 50.95
N SER A 165 -16.99 -9.80 51.99
CA SER A 165 -15.83 -10.18 52.81
C SER A 165 -14.77 -10.94 52.00
N ALA A 166 -15.17 -11.75 51.00
CA ALA A 166 -14.22 -12.46 50.14
C ALA A 166 -13.45 -11.52 49.21
N ILE A 167 -14.12 -10.51 48.63
CA ILE A 167 -13.46 -9.47 47.83
C ILE A 167 -12.50 -8.66 48.70
N HIS A 168 -12.91 -8.30 49.93
CA HIS A 168 -12.02 -7.65 50.88
C HIS A 168 -10.76 -8.48 51.15
N HIS A 169 -10.92 -9.78 51.40
CA HIS A 169 -9.79 -10.71 51.60
C HIS A 169 -8.84 -10.75 50.40
N VAL A 170 -9.36 -10.67 49.16
CA VAL A 170 -8.50 -10.54 47.98
C VAL A 170 -7.65 -9.26 48.04
N LEU A 171 -8.26 -8.12 48.38
CA LEU A 171 -7.55 -6.84 48.46
C LEU A 171 -6.53 -6.78 49.61
N THR A 172 -6.82 -7.40 50.75
CA THR A 172 -6.00 -7.26 51.97
C THR A 172 -5.02 -8.39 52.21
N ASP A 173 -5.24 -9.55 51.60
CA ASP A 173 -4.46 -10.76 51.87
C ASP A 173 -3.94 -11.43 50.59
N ILE A 174 -4.45 -11.11 49.40
CA ILE A 174 -3.92 -11.66 48.14
C ILE A 174 -3.08 -10.64 47.40
N PHE A 175 -3.63 -9.46 47.12
CA PHE A 175 -2.93 -8.37 46.42
C PHE A 175 -2.04 -7.55 47.35
N ILE A 176 -1.20 -8.24 48.11
CA ILE A 176 -0.18 -7.65 48.98
C ILE A 176 1.21 -8.22 48.68
N PRO A 177 2.29 -7.42 48.76
CA PRO A 177 3.64 -7.88 48.48
C PRO A 177 4.08 -9.09 49.31
N GLU A 178 3.64 -9.17 50.56
CA GLU A 178 3.96 -10.26 51.48
C GLU A 178 3.46 -11.62 50.98
N ASN A 179 2.43 -11.63 50.14
CA ASN A 179 1.84 -12.83 49.56
C ASN A 179 2.07 -12.94 48.04
N GLY A 180 3.10 -12.29 47.53
CA GLY A 180 3.59 -12.47 46.16
C GLY A 180 3.00 -11.52 45.12
N SER A 181 2.20 -10.53 45.53
CA SER A 181 1.69 -9.50 44.61
C SER A 181 2.76 -8.47 44.28
N LYS A 182 2.92 -8.14 43.01
CA LYS A 182 3.81 -7.10 42.50
C LYS A 182 3.06 -5.76 42.50
N ILE A 183 3.76 -4.66 42.75
CA ILE A 183 3.12 -3.34 42.84
C ILE A 183 2.57 -2.88 41.48
N ASP A 184 3.35 -3.05 40.41
CA ASP A 184 3.02 -2.56 39.06
C ASP A 184 2.25 -3.57 38.20
N SER A 185 1.93 -4.76 38.72
CA SER A 185 1.16 -5.77 37.99
C SER A 185 -0.30 -5.35 37.78
N LYS A 186 -0.87 -5.76 36.64
CA LYS A 186 -2.30 -5.62 36.35
C LYS A 186 -3.09 -6.56 37.26
N LYS A 187 -4.06 -6.03 38.01
CA LYS A 187 -4.85 -6.81 39.00
C LYS A 187 -6.28 -7.04 38.53
N ILE A 188 -6.72 -8.29 38.58
CA ILE A 188 -8.05 -8.71 38.11
C ILE A 188 -8.76 -9.55 39.17
N ILE A 189 -10.01 -9.23 39.45
CA ILE A 189 -10.90 -10.03 40.30
C ILE A 189 -12.02 -10.61 39.44
N ILE A 190 -12.25 -11.92 39.58
CA ILE A 190 -13.34 -12.63 38.89
C ILE A 190 -14.21 -13.31 39.95
N VAL A 191 -15.44 -12.81 40.13
CA VAL A 191 -16.39 -13.34 41.11
C VAL A 191 -17.33 -14.34 40.44
N LEU A 192 -17.39 -15.57 40.97
CA LEU A 192 -18.38 -16.58 40.58
C LEU A 192 -19.36 -16.79 41.73
N SER A 193 -20.66 -16.57 41.50
CA SER A 193 -21.72 -16.70 42.51
C SER A 193 -23.02 -17.22 41.91
N ASP A 194 -23.78 -18.01 42.66
CA ASP A 194 -25.12 -18.50 42.26
C ASP A 194 -26.27 -17.73 42.91
N GLY A 195 -25.97 -16.78 43.80
CA GLY A 195 -26.99 -16.14 44.62
C GLY A 195 -26.62 -14.78 45.21
N GLU A 196 -27.56 -14.27 46.01
CA GLU A 196 -27.44 -13.02 46.76
C GLU A 196 -26.50 -13.17 47.95
N ILE A 197 -25.84 -12.07 48.32
CA ILE A 197 -25.04 -11.98 49.54
C ILE A 197 -25.93 -12.30 50.77
N LEU A 198 -25.52 -13.29 51.58
CA LEU A 198 -26.26 -13.78 52.73
C LEU A 198 -25.32 -14.08 53.91
N GLY A 199 -25.55 -13.40 55.04
CA GLY A 199 -24.76 -13.58 56.26
C GLY A 199 -23.33 -13.04 56.17
N ASP A 200 -23.11 -12.06 55.29
CA ASP A 200 -21.88 -11.29 55.21
C ASP A 200 -21.91 -10.13 56.22
N ASN A 201 -20.81 -9.95 56.94
CA ASN A 201 -20.66 -8.88 57.93
C ASN A 201 -20.16 -7.57 57.29
N MET A 202 -19.68 -7.62 56.04
CA MET A 202 -19.21 -6.46 55.29
C MET A 202 -20.27 -5.94 54.33
N ILE A 203 -20.25 -4.63 54.10
CA ILE A 203 -21.11 -3.97 53.12
C ILE A 203 -20.36 -3.90 51.79
N LEU A 204 -20.98 -4.42 50.73
CA LEU A 204 -20.36 -4.49 49.40
C LEU A 204 -19.85 -3.13 48.91
N SER A 205 -20.66 -2.07 49.05
CA SER A 205 -20.28 -0.71 48.63
C SER A 205 -19.03 -0.20 49.36
N ASP A 206 -18.82 -0.56 50.62
CA ASP A 206 -17.66 -0.10 51.38
C ASP A 206 -16.38 -0.76 50.85
N VAL A 207 -16.45 -2.04 50.53
CA VAL A 207 -15.33 -2.80 49.94
C VAL A 207 -14.98 -2.29 48.54
N LEU A 208 -15.99 -2.02 47.70
CA LEU A 208 -15.78 -1.50 46.35
C LEU A 208 -15.16 -0.08 46.34
N ASN A 209 -15.33 0.69 47.43
CA ASN A 209 -14.77 2.04 47.59
C ASN A 209 -13.42 2.06 48.33
N MET A 210 -12.84 0.91 48.67
CA MET A 210 -11.53 0.86 49.33
C MET A 210 -10.41 1.40 48.42
N PRO A 211 -9.38 2.09 48.97
CA PRO A 211 -8.23 2.55 48.18
C PRO A 211 -7.53 1.45 47.40
N GLN A 212 -7.44 0.25 47.97
CA GLN A 212 -6.84 -0.95 47.37
C GLN A 212 -7.59 -1.45 46.14
N MET A 213 -8.86 -1.06 45.97
CA MET A 213 -9.66 -1.40 44.80
C MET A 213 -9.27 -0.55 43.56
N LYS A 214 -8.51 0.53 43.74
CA LYS A 214 -8.06 1.39 42.65
C LYS A 214 -7.12 0.62 41.71
N GLY A 215 -7.43 0.63 40.41
CA GLY A 215 -6.64 -0.08 39.39
C GLY A 215 -6.95 -1.57 39.27
N VAL A 216 -7.89 -2.10 40.07
CA VAL A 216 -8.33 -3.50 39.98
C VAL A 216 -9.48 -3.60 38.97
N THR A 217 -9.30 -4.42 37.94
CA THR A 217 -10.36 -4.76 36.98
C THR A 217 -11.27 -5.83 37.57
N ARG A 218 -12.59 -5.66 37.45
CA ARG A 218 -13.56 -6.58 38.08
C ARG A 218 -14.51 -7.21 37.06
N TYR A 219 -14.59 -8.54 37.12
CA TYR A 219 -15.58 -9.35 36.41
C TYR A 219 -16.49 -10.06 37.42
N SER A 220 -17.74 -10.25 37.03
CA SER A 220 -18.69 -11.04 37.82
C SER A 220 -19.45 -12.00 36.90
N ILE A 221 -19.61 -13.24 37.38
CA ILE A 221 -20.26 -14.34 36.67
C ILE A 221 -21.37 -14.86 37.57
N GLY A 222 -22.60 -14.48 37.24
CA GLY A 222 -23.80 -14.96 37.90
C GLY A 222 -24.28 -16.26 37.28
N VAL A 223 -24.50 -17.29 38.10
CA VAL A 223 -24.86 -18.63 37.61
C VAL A 223 -26.22 -19.08 38.13
N GLY A 224 -27.09 -19.51 37.23
CA GLY A 224 -28.33 -20.18 37.59
C GLY A 224 -29.49 -19.27 37.97
N ASP A 225 -30.60 -19.92 38.31
CA ASP A 225 -31.88 -19.28 38.64
C ASP A 225 -31.80 -18.37 39.88
N GLY A 226 -30.84 -18.62 40.78
CA GLY A 226 -30.60 -17.82 41.98
C GLY A 226 -30.15 -16.39 41.69
N ILE A 227 -29.51 -16.16 40.53
CA ILE A 227 -29.23 -14.83 39.99
C ILE A 227 -30.32 -14.39 39.01
N LEU A 228 -30.64 -15.24 38.02
CA LEU A 228 -31.52 -14.87 36.89
C LEU A 228 -32.93 -14.41 37.28
N LYS A 229 -33.43 -14.89 38.43
CA LYS A 229 -34.80 -14.59 38.89
C LYS A 229 -34.83 -13.57 40.04
N LYS A 230 -33.67 -13.08 40.49
CA LYS A 230 -33.56 -12.19 41.66
C LYS A 230 -32.91 -10.85 41.30
N PRO A 231 -33.69 -9.75 41.26
CA PRO A 231 -33.17 -8.43 40.89
C PRO A 231 -32.04 -7.93 41.80
N LYS A 232 -32.10 -8.26 43.10
CA LYS A 232 -31.06 -7.86 44.06
C LYS A 232 -29.73 -8.54 43.75
N ALA A 233 -29.75 -9.82 43.42
CA ALA A 233 -28.56 -10.57 43.04
C ALA A 233 -27.93 -10.02 41.74
N ILE A 234 -28.76 -9.70 40.75
CA ILE A 234 -28.31 -9.06 39.50
C ILE A 234 -27.66 -7.70 39.79
N GLN A 235 -28.27 -6.90 40.67
CA GLN A 235 -27.70 -5.61 41.06
C GLN A 235 -26.36 -5.78 41.76
N GLU A 236 -26.26 -6.67 42.75
CA GLU A 236 -25.00 -6.96 43.46
C GLU A 236 -23.89 -7.39 42.50
N MET A 237 -24.19 -8.27 41.54
CA MET A 237 -23.21 -8.71 40.53
C MET A 237 -22.85 -7.60 39.53
N THR A 238 -23.82 -6.76 39.16
CA THR A 238 -23.59 -5.60 38.29
C THR A 238 -22.72 -4.56 38.98
N ASP A 239 -22.90 -4.35 40.28
CA ASP A 239 -22.10 -3.41 41.08
C ASP A 239 -20.66 -3.91 41.27
N ILE A 240 -20.46 -5.22 41.38
CA ILE A 240 -19.14 -5.84 41.45
C ILE A 240 -18.36 -5.63 40.13
N ALA A 241 -18.98 -5.88 38.98
CA ALA A 241 -18.30 -5.85 37.70
C ALA A 241 -18.10 -4.42 37.17
N ASP A 242 -17.02 -4.22 36.40
CA ASP A 242 -16.94 -3.00 35.59
C ASP A 242 -17.95 -3.03 34.45
N ARG A 243 -18.20 -1.85 33.85
CA ARG A 243 -19.16 -1.69 32.75
C ARG A 243 -18.89 -2.69 31.62
N GLY A 244 -19.88 -3.53 31.32
CA GLY A 244 -19.81 -4.55 30.27
C GLY A 244 -19.09 -5.85 30.65
N LYS A 245 -18.72 -6.04 31.93
CA LYS A 245 -17.97 -7.21 32.44
C LYS A 245 -18.77 -8.13 33.38
N PHE A 246 -20.10 -7.97 33.39
CA PHE A 246 -21.02 -8.89 34.07
C PHE A 246 -21.53 -9.94 33.07
N PHE A 247 -21.34 -11.21 33.39
CA PHE A 247 -21.84 -12.34 32.62
C PHE A 247 -22.90 -13.09 33.44
N ASN A 248 -23.99 -13.47 32.79
CA ASN A 248 -25.06 -14.23 33.41
C ASN A 248 -25.33 -15.49 32.61
N VAL A 249 -25.26 -16.65 33.25
CA VAL A 249 -25.41 -17.96 32.62
C VAL A 249 -26.52 -18.77 33.26
N SER A 250 -27.22 -19.57 32.45
CA SER A 250 -28.38 -20.35 32.88
C SER A 250 -28.06 -21.45 33.91
N ASN A 251 -26.83 -21.96 33.89
CA ASN A 251 -26.31 -22.94 34.85
C ASN A 251 -24.79 -23.06 34.68
N TYR A 252 -24.15 -23.84 35.55
CA TYR A 252 -22.70 -24.04 35.51
C TYR A 252 -22.20 -24.79 34.27
N ALA A 253 -23.05 -25.48 33.51
CA ALA A 253 -22.65 -26.10 32.24
C ALA A 253 -22.53 -25.07 31.10
N ALA A 254 -23.23 -23.94 31.18
CA ALA A 254 -23.12 -22.83 30.23
C ALA A 254 -21.91 -21.92 30.51
N LEU A 255 -21.08 -22.22 31.52
CA LEU A 255 -19.83 -21.50 31.77
C LEU A 255 -18.82 -21.65 30.63
N ASP A 256 -18.89 -22.76 29.88
CA ASP A 256 -18.04 -22.98 28.70
C ASP A 256 -18.32 -21.93 27.61
N ASP A 257 -19.55 -21.41 27.49
CA ASP A 257 -19.94 -20.43 26.48
C ASP A 257 -19.31 -19.04 26.73
N ILE A 258 -19.04 -18.72 27.99
CA ILE A 258 -18.40 -17.45 28.39
C ILE A 258 -16.88 -17.58 28.51
N LEU A 259 -16.35 -18.81 28.52
CA LEU A 259 -14.93 -19.11 28.65
C LEU A 259 -14.11 -18.35 27.61
N SER A 260 -14.52 -18.44 26.34
CA SER A 260 -13.84 -17.74 25.25
C SER A 260 -13.88 -16.24 25.46
N SER A 261 -15.04 -15.64 25.75
CA SER A 261 -15.17 -14.19 25.95
C SER A 261 -14.33 -13.66 27.10
N LEU A 262 -14.28 -14.39 28.21
CA LEU A 262 -13.48 -14.02 29.38
C LEU A 262 -11.99 -14.15 29.07
N GLN A 263 -11.57 -15.22 28.39
CA GLN A 263 -10.20 -15.40 27.90
C GLN A 263 -9.74 -14.25 27.01
N GLN A 264 -10.54 -13.81 26.03
CA GLN A 264 -10.15 -12.69 25.13
C GLN A 264 -9.92 -11.41 25.94
N SER A 265 -10.70 -11.21 26.99
CA SER A 265 -10.63 -10.02 27.85
C SER A 265 -9.48 -10.08 28.87
N LEU A 266 -8.89 -11.26 29.10
CA LEU A 266 -7.76 -11.49 30.02
C LEU A 266 -6.41 -11.56 29.29
N ILE A 267 -6.37 -12.06 28.05
CA ILE A 267 -5.14 -12.33 27.27
C ILE A 267 -4.67 -11.10 26.45
N GLY A 268 -5.45 -10.02 26.44
CA GLY A 268 -5.23 -8.87 25.56
C GLY A 268 -4.08 -7.94 25.94
N ILE A 269 -2.85 -8.44 26.09
CA ILE A 269 -1.59 -7.70 25.92
C ILE A 269 -0.55 -8.71 25.40
N GLU A 270 0.14 -8.37 24.30
CA GLU A 270 1.27 -9.07 23.68
C GLU A 270 1.02 -10.37 22.89
N GLY A 271 0.75 -10.20 21.59
CA GLY A 271 1.64 -10.68 20.52
C GLY A 271 1.93 -12.19 20.38
N THR A 272 1.32 -13.08 21.16
CA THR A 272 1.56 -14.53 21.05
C THR A 272 0.35 -15.23 20.43
N GLN A 273 0.68 -16.11 19.49
CA GLN A 273 -0.27 -16.71 18.58
C GLN A 273 -1.29 -17.59 19.32
N GLN A 274 -2.56 -17.37 18.99
CA GLN A 274 -3.75 -18.19 19.28
C GLN A 274 -4.44 -17.97 20.63
N GLY A 275 -5.15 -16.83 20.74
CA GLY A 275 -6.11 -16.62 21.82
C GLY A 275 -6.91 -15.32 21.74
N ALA A 276 -7.58 -15.07 20.60
CA ALA A 276 -8.40 -13.90 20.24
C ALA A 276 -7.63 -12.61 19.90
N GLY A 277 -7.76 -12.19 18.64
CA GLY A 277 -7.07 -11.05 18.07
C GLY A 277 -7.52 -9.67 18.54
N PHE A 278 -6.67 -8.65 18.35
CA PHE A 278 -7.05 -7.24 18.42
C PHE A 278 -8.21 -6.99 17.46
N GLN A 279 -9.29 -6.31 17.89
CA GLN A 279 -10.41 -5.95 17.02
C GLN A 279 -10.25 -4.53 16.49
N PHE A 280 -10.42 -3.51 17.34
CA PHE A 280 -10.30 -2.11 16.92
C PHE A 280 -9.29 -1.31 17.75
N GLN A 281 -8.67 -1.92 18.77
CA GLN A 281 -7.75 -1.26 19.69
C GLN A 281 -6.57 -0.61 18.94
N LEU A 282 -6.10 -1.27 17.89
CA LEU A 282 -5.01 -0.80 17.02
C LEU A 282 -5.53 -0.48 15.62
N ALA A 283 -6.80 -0.12 15.47
CA ALA A 283 -7.43 0.02 14.16
C ALA A 283 -6.72 1.00 13.21
N GLU A 284 -6.09 2.05 13.76
CA GLU A 284 -5.48 3.14 12.99
C GLU A 284 -6.47 3.72 11.95
N ALA A 285 -7.72 3.91 12.37
CA ALA A 285 -8.76 4.44 11.51
C ALA A 285 -8.39 5.85 11.02
N GLY A 286 -8.42 6.05 9.70
CA GLY A 286 -7.95 7.27 9.05
C GLY A 286 -6.55 7.17 8.48
N PHE A 287 -5.90 6.00 8.52
CA PHE A 287 -4.63 5.73 7.85
C PHE A 287 -4.66 6.15 6.37
N SER A 288 -5.80 5.93 5.71
CA SER A 288 -6.10 6.47 4.39
C SER A 288 -7.54 6.99 4.37
N THR A 289 -7.80 8.00 3.52
CA THR A 289 -9.11 8.65 3.44
C THR A 289 -9.51 8.95 2.00
N HIS A 290 -10.81 8.90 1.71
CA HIS A 290 -11.37 9.30 0.43
C HIS A 290 -12.75 9.94 0.61
N LEU A 291 -12.92 11.13 0.03
CA LEU A 291 -14.20 11.83 -0.03
C LEU A 291 -14.90 11.48 -1.34
N MET A 292 -16.15 11.04 -1.24
CA MET A 292 -16.99 10.69 -2.39
C MET A 292 -17.87 11.87 -2.83
N GLN A 293 -18.37 11.82 -4.07
CA GLN A 293 -19.18 12.90 -4.67
C GLN A 293 -20.49 13.19 -3.91
N ASP A 294 -21.03 12.20 -3.20
CA ASP A 294 -22.25 12.32 -2.39
C ASP A 294 -21.99 12.84 -0.97
N ASN A 295 -20.77 13.33 -0.69
CA ASN A 295 -20.28 13.77 0.62
C ASN A 295 -20.19 12.65 1.69
N SER A 296 -20.19 11.38 1.27
CA SER A 296 -19.81 10.28 2.16
C SER A 296 -18.29 10.13 2.23
N TYR A 297 -17.80 9.56 3.33
CA TYR A 297 -16.38 9.39 3.62
C TYR A 297 -16.03 7.91 3.72
N LEU A 298 -14.87 7.55 3.19
CA LEU A 298 -14.26 6.24 3.37
C LEU A 298 -12.95 6.41 4.15
N PHE A 299 -12.83 5.72 5.28
CA PHE A 299 -11.62 5.69 6.11
C PHE A 299 -11.04 4.28 6.13
N GLY A 300 -9.77 4.13 5.78
CA GLY A 300 -9.03 2.89 5.98
C GLY A 300 -8.64 2.69 7.45
N ALA A 301 -8.73 1.46 7.92
CA ALA A 301 -8.38 1.05 9.29
C ALA A 301 -7.49 -0.20 9.24
N VAL A 302 -6.19 0.01 9.00
CA VAL A 302 -5.22 -1.06 8.68
C VAL A 302 -5.00 -2.06 9.80
N GLY A 303 -5.05 -1.63 11.05
CA GLY A 303 -4.74 -2.50 12.20
C GLY A 303 -5.98 -3.18 12.80
N ALA A 304 -7.15 -3.02 12.20
CA ALA A 304 -8.36 -3.69 12.65
C ALA A 304 -8.24 -5.21 12.49
N TYR A 305 -8.77 -5.98 13.44
CA TYR A 305 -8.82 -7.45 13.42
C TYR A 305 -7.45 -8.10 13.17
N ASP A 306 -6.46 -7.89 14.05
CA ASP A 306 -5.07 -8.33 13.91
C ASP A 306 -4.44 -7.91 12.57
N TRP A 307 -4.55 -6.63 12.23
CA TRP A 307 -4.05 -6.10 10.97
C TRP A 307 -4.61 -6.81 9.72
N SER A 308 -5.72 -7.54 9.85
CA SER A 308 -6.51 -7.96 8.68
C SER A 308 -6.98 -6.71 7.93
N GLY A 309 -7.39 -5.69 8.69
CA GLY A 309 -7.76 -4.37 8.23
C GLY A 309 -9.22 -4.27 7.81
N GLY A 310 -9.62 -3.09 7.34
CA GLY A 310 -10.96 -2.81 6.86
C GLY A 310 -11.22 -1.35 6.56
N LEU A 311 -12.48 -1.02 6.34
CA LEU A 311 -12.94 0.30 5.92
C LEU A 311 -14.11 0.76 6.79
N PHE A 312 -14.07 2.00 7.26
CA PHE A 312 -15.26 2.68 7.77
C PHE A 312 -15.86 3.52 6.65
N LEU A 313 -17.11 3.20 6.29
CA LEU A 313 -17.95 4.00 5.42
C LEU A 313 -18.85 4.87 6.30
N GLN A 314 -18.71 6.19 6.20
CA GLN A 314 -19.55 7.15 6.90
C GLN A 314 -20.43 7.91 5.91
N SER A 315 -21.74 7.81 6.09
CA SER A 315 -22.75 8.53 5.29
C SER A 315 -23.73 9.23 6.24
N GLY A 316 -23.59 10.54 6.38
CA GLY A 316 -24.27 11.31 7.42
C GLY A 316 -23.89 10.79 8.82
N ASP A 317 -24.89 10.44 9.63
CA ASP A 317 -24.70 9.88 10.97
C ASP A 317 -24.49 8.35 10.99
N THR A 318 -24.59 7.68 9.83
CA THR A 318 -24.46 6.23 9.74
C THR A 318 -23.01 5.85 9.48
N VAL A 319 -22.48 4.93 10.29
CA VAL A 319 -21.13 4.35 10.13
C VAL A 319 -21.25 2.85 9.92
N GLN A 320 -20.64 2.34 8.85
CA GLN A 320 -20.57 0.92 8.51
C GLN A 320 -19.10 0.49 8.41
N PHE A 321 -18.77 -0.69 8.94
CA PHE A 321 -17.45 -1.29 8.76
C PHE A 321 -17.50 -2.38 7.68
N LEU A 322 -16.63 -2.28 6.67
CA LEU A 322 -16.47 -3.24 5.58
C LEU A 322 -15.15 -3.99 5.73
N ASN A 323 -15.17 -5.32 5.67
CA ASN A 323 -13.98 -6.18 5.77
C ASN A 323 -14.11 -7.47 4.94
N ASP A 324 -13.05 -8.29 4.92
CA ASP A 324 -13.03 -9.57 4.19
C ASP A 324 -13.73 -10.74 4.93
N SER A 325 -14.18 -10.56 6.18
CA SER A 325 -14.82 -11.53 7.10
C SER A 325 -14.02 -11.66 8.40
N ASN A 326 -14.68 -12.10 9.48
CA ASN A 326 -14.06 -12.29 10.79
C ASN A 326 -12.95 -13.35 10.84
N ASN A 327 -12.82 -14.19 9.79
CA ASN A 327 -11.76 -15.19 9.62
C ASN A 327 -10.87 -14.91 8.39
N GLY A 328 -10.88 -13.66 7.88
CA GLY A 328 -10.03 -13.25 6.78
C GLY A 328 -8.53 -13.36 7.12
N PRO A 329 -7.64 -13.33 6.12
CA PRO A 329 -6.20 -13.42 6.35
C PRO A 329 -5.69 -12.22 7.16
N LYS A 330 -5.07 -12.53 8.29
CA LYS A 330 -4.44 -11.55 9.20
C LYS A 330 -3.23 -10.89 8.56
N PHE A 331 -2.86 -9.72 9.09
CA PHE A 331 -1.69 -8.94 8.63
C PHE A 331 -1.72 -8.56 7.13
N SER A 332 -2.92 -8.41 6.56
CA SER A 332 -3.13 -8.06 5.16
C SER A 332 -3.06 -6.54 4.90
N TYR A 333 -3.27 -5.73 5.94
CA TYR A 333 -3.34 -4.26 5.87
C TYR A 333 -4.46 -3.75 4.95
N LEU A 334 -5.63 -4.38 4.95
CA LEU A 334 -6.79 -3.82 4.25
C LEU A 334 -7.12 -2.42 4.80
N GLY A 335 -7.37 -1.45 3.94
CA GLY A 335 -7.51 -0.05 4.33
C GLY A 335 -6.20 0.75 4.22
N TYR A 336 -5.12 0.16 3.70
CA TYR A 336 -3.86 0.88 3.50
C TYR A 336 -4.03 2.03 2.50
N SER A 337 -4.82 1.80 1.47
CA SER A 337 -5.24 2.78 0.49
C SER A 337 -6.74 2.63 0.25
N VAL A 338 -7.42 3.73 -0.07
CA VAL A 338 -8.86 3.75 -0.32
C VAL A 338 -9.22 4.65 -1.49
N THR A 339 -10.20 4.22 -2.27
CA THR A 339 -10.84 5.03 -3.33
C THR A 339 -12.26 4.52 -3.57
N SER A 340 -12.99 5.17 -4.45
CA SER A 340 -14.31 4.74 -4.90
C SER A 340 -14.41 4.79 -6.41
N ALA A 341 -15.30 3.97 -6.98
CA ALA A 341 -15.62 4.02 -8.40
C ALA A 341 -17.12 4.16 -8.59
N LYS A 342 -17.55 5.27 -9.19
CA LYS A 342 -18.94 5.49 -9.59
C LYS A 342 -19.16 4.79 -10.92
N VAL A 343 -19.94 3.72 -10.93
CA VAL A 343 -20.14 2.90 -12.15
C VAL A 343 -21.49 3.21 -12.82
N LYS A 344 -22.49 3.59 -12.01
CA LYS A 344 -23.84 4.00 -12.45
C LYS A 344 -24.39 5.07 -11.49
N PRO A 345 -25.46 5.81 -11.84
CA PRO A 345 -26.01 6.86 -10.97
C PRO A 345 -26.31 6.42 -9.53
N SER A 346 -26.70 5.16 -9.34
CA SER A 346 -27.09 4.58 -8.06
C SER A 346 -26.09 3.53 -7.53
N THR A 347 -24.92 3.40 -8.14
CA THR A 347 -23.98 2.32 -7.82
C THR A 347 -22.56 2.86 -7.73
N THR A 348 -22.02 2.74 -6.51
CA THR A 348 -20.64 3.09 -6.17
C THR A 348 -19.96 1.84 -5.63
N LEU A 349 -18.78 1.53 -6.18
CA LEU A 349 -17.91 0.49 -5.66
C LEU A 349 -16.95 1.12 -4.64
N TYR A 350 -16.79 0.49 -3.48
CA TYR A 350 -15.79 0.90 -2.49
C TYR A 350 -14.54 0.04 -2.65
N ILE A 351 -13.38 0.68 -2.81
CA ILE A 351 -12.16 -0.01 -3.24
C ILE A 351 -11.08 0.25 -2.19
N SER A 352 -10.38 -0.81 -1.80
CA SER A 352 -9.27 -0.67 -0.86
C SER A 352 -8.13 -1.62 -1.13
N GLY A 353 -6.91 -1.11 -0.95
CA GLY A 353 -5.70 -1.89 -1.01
C GLY A 353 -5.41 -2.63 0.30
N ALA A 354 -4.88 -3.83 0.15
CA ALA A 354 -4.33 -4.68 1.19
C ALA A 354 -2.94 -5.16 0.73
N PRO A 355 -1.90 -4.30 0.76
CA PRO A 355 -0.63 -4.56 0.09
C PRO A 355 0.19 -5.72 0.69
N ARG A 356 -0.21 -6.24 1.85
CA ARG A 356 0.38 -7.43 2.48
C ARG A 356 -0.46 -8.69 2.33
N TYR A 357 -1.67 -8.59 1.75
CA TYR A 357 -2.55 -9.72 1.51
C TYR A 357 -1.84 -10.81 0.71
N ASN A 358 -1.83 -12.03 1.25
CA ASN A 358 -1.15 -13.20 0.65
C ASN A 358 0.32 -12.95 0.27
N LEU A 359 0.99 -12.01 0.96
CA LEU A 359 2.37 -11.54 0.70
C LEU A 359 2.63 -10.89 -0.66
N THR A 360 1.72 -11.05 -1.63
CA THR A 360 1.79 -10.44 -2.97
C THR A 360 1.08 -9.09 -3.04
N GLY A 361 0.19 -8.82 -2.09
CA GLY A 361 -0.74 -7.70 -2.11
C GLY A 361 -2.05 -8.02 -2.84
N GLY A 362 -3.07 -7.23 -2.56
CA GLY A 362 -4.39 -7.35 -3.16
C GLY A 362 -5.19 -6.05 -3.09
N VAL A 363 -6.22 -5.95 -3.93
CA VAL A 363 -7.19 -4.85 -3.93
C VAL A 363 -8.57 -5.45 -3.78
N PHE A 364 -9.27 -5.07 -2.73
CA PHE A 364 -10.63 -5.48 -2.41
C PHE A 364 -11.62 -4.48 -2.98
N ILE A 365 -12.63 -4.99 -3.68
CA ILE A 365 -13.70 -4.20 -4.28
C ILE A 365 -15.01 -4.67 -3.66
N PHE A 366 -15.70 -3.76 -2.98
CA PHE A 366 -16.97 -3.99 -2.30
C PHE A 366 -18.12 -3.38 -3.09
N ASN A 367 -19.19 -4.15 -3.29
CA ASN A 367 -20.45 -3.73 -3.88
C ASN A 367 -21.61 -4.22 -3.00
N GLY A 368 -22.01 -3.40 -2.03
CA GLY A 368 -22.97 -3.82 -1.01
C GLY A 368 -22.46 -5.04 -0.24
N SER A 369 -23.16 -6.17 -0.34
CA SER A 369 -22.77 -7.44 0.29
C SER A 369 -21.81 -8.29 -0.55
N GLU A 370 -21.67 -7.98 -1.84
CA GLU A 370 -20.76 -8.69 -2.73
C GLU A 370 -19.36 -8.08 -2.69
N LYS A 371 -18.36 -8.90 -2.96
CA LYS A 371 -16.97 -8.46 -3.08
C LYS A 371 -16.16 -9.37 -4.00
N TYR A 372 -15.09 -8.82 -4.55
CA TYR A 372 -14.06 -9.59 -5.21
C TYR A 372 -12.69 -8.95 -5.00
N VAL A 373 -11.63 -9.70 -5.29
CA VAL A 373 -10.24 -9.29 -5.05
C VAL A 373 -9.45 -9.33 -6.35
N LEU A 374 -8.74 -8.26 -6.66
CA LEU A 374 -7.65 -8.26 -7.64
C LEU A 374 -6.36 -8.61 -6.89
N GLN A 375 -5.69 -9.68 -7.29
CA GLN A 375 -4.52 -10.19 -6.57
C GLN A 375 -3.22 -9.81 -7.28
N GLY A 376 -2.24 -9.34 -6.49
CA GLY A 376 -0.88 -9.12 -6.96
C GLY A 376 -0.19 -10.42 -7.37
N ASN A 377 0.76 -10.35 -8.29
CA ASN A 377 1.44 -11.52 -8.85
C ASN A 377 2.87 -11.74 -8.33
N GLN A 378 3.40 -10.82 -7.53
CA GLN A 378 4.78 -10.88 -7.03
C GLN A 378 4.82 -10.59 -5.53
N VAL A 379 5.48 -11.47 -4.78
CA VAL A 379 5.67 -11.35 -3.33
C VAL A 379 6.48 -10.09 -3.02
N GLY A 380 6.05 -9.34 -2.01
CA GLY A 380 6.75 -8.13 -1.57
C GLY A 380 6.57 -6.90 -2.47
N SER A 381 5.91 -7.05 -3.64
CA SER A 381 5.70 -5.94 -4.59
C SER A 381 4.84 -4.78 -4.05
N TYR A 382 4.15 -5.04 -2.93
CA TYR A 382 3.29 -4.07 -2.25
C TYR A 382 2.09 -3.65 -3.11
N PHE A 383 1.63 -4.54 -4.00
CA PHE A 383 0.50 -4.31 -4.90
C PHE A 383 -0.77 -3.89 -4.15
N GLY A 384 -1.34 -2.76 -4.54
CA GLY A 384 -2.50 -2.17 -3.89
C GLY A 384 -2.16 -1.05 -2.90
N SER A 385 -0.89 -0.72 -2.68
CA SER A 385 -0.52 0.34 -1.73
C SER A 385 -0.95 1.74 -2.17
N VAL A 386 -1.16 1.94 -3.47
CA VAL A 386 -1.64 3.20 -4.06
C VAL A 386 -2.74 2.87 -5.06
N LEU A 387 -3.85 3.61 -5.00
CA LEU A 387 -5.02 3.44 -5.86
C LEU A 387 -5.41 4.77 -6.49
N CYS A 388 -5.78 4.74 -7.77
CA CYS A 388 -6.37 5.88 -8.45
C CYS A 388 -7.51 5.40 -9.36
N ALA A 389 -8.74 5.78 -9.00
CA ALA A 389 -9.89 5.66 -9.88
C ALA A 389 -9.87 6.82 -10.89
N LEU A 390 -10.07 6.50 -12.16
CA LEU A 390 -9.99 7.42 -13.27
C LEU A 390 -11.25 7.32 -14.13
N ASP A 391 -12.04 8.39 -14.14
CA ASP A 391 -12.96 8.75 -15.22
C ASP A 391 -12.10 9.38 -16.32
N ILE A 392 -11.87 8.69 -17.44
CA ILE A 392 -10.94 9.17 -18.47
C ILE A 392 -11.62 10.14 -19.42
N ASP A 393 -12.91 9.98 -19.71
CA ASP A 393 -13.61 10.74 -20.75
C ASP A 393 -14.57 11.81 -20.21
N LYS A 394 -14.57 12.01 -18.89
CA LYS A 394 -15.30 13.03 -18.14
C LYS A 394 -16.81 12.84 -18.22
N ASP A 395 -17.28 11.60 -18.26
CA ASP A 395 -18.71 11.28 -18.27
C ASP A 395 -19.32 11.11 -16.86
N GLU A 396 -18.53 11.41 -15.82
CA GLU A 396 -18.80 11.22 -14.39
C GLU A 396 -18.72 9.77 -13.88
N TYR A 397 -18.41 8.80 -14.75
CA TYR A 397 -18.27 7.40 -14.38
C TYR A 397 -16.80 6.97 -14.45
N THR A 398 -16.42 6.05 -13.57
CA THR A 398 -15.06 5.55 -13.50
C THR A 398 -14.82 4.50 -14.59
N ASP A 399 -13.87 4.76 -15.48
CA ASP A 399 -13.47 3.83 -16.56
C ASP A 399 -12.34 2.91 -16.14
N TYR A 400 -11.37 3.43 -15.39
CA TYR A 400 -10.13 2.74 -15.07
C TYR A 400 -9.81 2.79 -13.58
N LEU A 401 -9.15 1.73 -13.10
CA LEU A 401 -8.49 1.69 -11.81
C LEU A 401 -7.00 1.45 -12.03
N LEU A 402 -6.17 2.38 -11.56
CA LEU A 402 -4.73 2.25 -11.54
C LEU A 402 -4.29 1.75 -10.16
N VAL A 403 -3.45 0.72 -10.15
CA VAL A 403 -2.97 0.07 -8.93
C VAL A 403 -1.45 0.10 -8.90
N GLY A 404 -0.89 0.79 -7.91
CA GLY A 404 0.55 0.85 -7.66
C GLY A 404 1.08 -0.42 -7.00
N ALA A 405 2.27 -0.84 -7.45
CA ALA A 405 3.12 -1.85 -6.82
C ALA A 405 4.55 -1.29 -6.78
N PRO A 406 4.82 -0.29 -5.91
CA PRO A 406 6.08 0.46 -5.93
C PRO A 406 7.30 -0.39 -5.57
N HIS A 407 7.13 -1.53 -4.90
CA HIS A 407 8.22 -2.46 -4.59
C HIS A 407 8.30 -3.61 -5.60
N PHE A 408 7.57 -3.52 -6.72
CA PHE A 408 7.70 -4.49 -7.80
C PHE A 408 9.15 -4.52 -8.27
N HIS A 409 9.71 -5.72 -8.35
CA HIS A 409 11.10 -5.94 -8.63
C HIS A 409 11.34 -6.72 -9.92
N LEU A 410 12.25 -6.22 -10.75
CA LEU A 410 12.84 -6.94 -11.87
C LEU A 410 14.33 -7.15 -11.61
N ASN A 411 15.09 -6.08 -11.43
CA ASN A 411 16.51 -6.10 -11.03
C ASN A 411 16.75 -5.41 -9.67
N GLY A 412 15.81 -4.57 -9.23
CA GLY A 412 15.77 -3.94 -7.90
C GLY A 412 14.32 -3.56 -7.56
N GLU A 413 14.06 -2.49 -6.80
CA GLU A 413 12.68 -1.97 -6.62
C GLU A 413 12.31 -0.94 -7.69
N GLU A 414 12.22 -1.34 -8.97
CA GLU A 414 11.83 -0.43 -10.06
C GLU A 414 10.44 0.17 -9.83
N GLY A 415 9.51 -0.64 -9.32
CA GLY A 415 8.11 -0.28 -9.19
C GLY A 415 7.33 -0.35 -10.50
N LYS A 416 6.00 -0.42 -10.38
CA LYS A 416 5.10 -0.62 -11.51
C LYS A 416 3.69 -0.14 -11.19
N VAL A 417 2.95 0.28 -12.21
CA VAL A 417 1.51 0.54 -12.11
C VAL A 417 0.76 -0.36 -13.07
N LEU A 418 -0.21 -1.11 -12.54
CA LEU A 418 -1.12 -1.94 -13.33
C LEU A 418 -2.40 -1.17 -13.60
N VAL A 419 -2.90 -1.27 -14.83
CA VAL A 419 -4.14 -0.62 -15.25
C VAL A 419 -5.23 -1.67 -15.39
N TYR A 420 -6.39 -1.39 -14.81
CA TYR A 420 -7.59 -2.20 -14.92
C TYR A 420 -8.70 -1.38 -15.55
N LYS A 421 -9.45 -1.96 -16.49
CA LYS A 421 -10.60 -1.33 -17.13
C LYS A 421 -11.88 -1.89 -16.56
N LEU A 422 -12.86 -1.02 -16.29
CA LEU A 422 -14.19 -1.43 -15.91
C LEU A 422 -14.94 -2.04 -17.11
N ASN A 423 -15.47 -3.24 -16.93
CA ASN A 423 -16.27 -3.93 -17.93
C ASN A 423 -17.77 -3.63 -17.77
N GLN A 424 -18.59 -4.18 -18.68
CA GLN A 424 -20.05 -3.97 -18.68
C GLN A 424 -20.78 -4.66 -17.50
N GLN A 425 -20.09 -5.55 -16.79
CA GLN A 425 -20.57 -6.24 -15.59
C GLN A 425 -20.14 -5.51 -14.30
N ASP A 426 -19.70 -4.26 -14.39
CA ASP A 426 -19.22 -3.44 -13.28
C ASP A 426 -18.02 -4.09 -12.53
N ARG A 427 -17.17 -4.80 -13.27
CA ARG A 427 -15.95 -5.44 -12.74
C ARG A 427 -14.70 -4.93 -13.43
N PHE A 428 -13.64 -4.76 -12.66
CA PHE A 428 -12.32 -4.39 -13.17
C PHE A 428 -11.59 -5.60 -13.74
N GLU A 429 -11.15 -5.48 -15.00
CA GLU A 429 -10.35 -6.47 -15.71
C GLU A 429 -8.99 -5.89 -16.09
N SER A 430 -7.93 -6.70 -15.96
CA SER A 430 -6.59 -6.27 -16.31
C SER A 430 -6.51 -5.99 -17.81
N VAL A 431 -5.94 -4.84 -18.18
CA VAL A 431 -5.56 -4.58 -19.57
C VAL A 431 -4.12 -4.98 -19.79
N SER A 432 -3.74 -5.32 -21.03
CA SER A 432 -2.35 -5.67 -21.38
C SER A 432 -1.34 -4.53 -21.20
N ARG A 433 -1.79 -3.35 -20.76
CA ARG A 433 -1.00 -2.14 -20.64
C ARG A 433 -0.59 -1.91 -19.18
N GLU A 434 0.70 -1.69 -19.00
CA GLU A 434 1.33 -1.43 -17.71
C GLU A 434 2.09 -0.11 -17.83
N LEU A 435 2.11 0.69 -16.76
CA LEU A 435 2.94 1.90 -16.72
C LEU A 435 4.22 1.59 -15.94
N LYS A 436 5.35 2.06 -16.45
CA LYS A 436 6.70 1.85 -15.90
C LYS A 436 7.50 3.14 -16.07
N GLY A 437 8.45 3.36 -15.17
CA GLY A 437 9.43 4.45 -15.30
C GLY A 437 10.50 4.13 -16.34
N ASP A 438 11.51 4.99 -16.42
CA ASP A 438 12.64 4.85 -17.33
C ASP A 438 13.43 3.55 -17.08
N GLU A 439 13.89 2.93 -18.17
CA GLU A 439 14.73 1.75 -18.10
C GLU A 439 16.09 2.07 -17.43
N GLY A 440 16.57 1.16 -16.60
CA GLY A 440 17.86 1.29 -15.90
C GLY A 440 17.78 1.90 -14.49
N GLN A 441 16.62 2.39 -14.07
CA GLN A 441 16.40 2.95 -12.74
C GLN A 441 15.94 1.87 -11.75
N THR A 442 16.87 1.08 -11.23
CA THR A 442 16.57 -0.16 -10.52
C THR A 442 15.90 -0.01 -9.16
N PHE A 443 15.86 1.19 -8.56
CA PHE A 443 15.24 1.41 -7.24
C PHE A 443 14.27 2.60 -7.24
N ALA A 444 13.70 2.94 -8.40
CA ALA A 444 12.90 4.16 -8.58
C ALA A 444 11.62 4.23 -7.73
N ARG A 445 11.08 3.06 -7.33
CA ARG A 445 9.75 2.92 -6.72
C ARG A 445 8.64 3.62 -7.51
N PHE A 446 8.66 3.44 -8.83
CA PHE A 446 7.64 3.96 -9.72
C PHE A 446 6.24 3.47 -9.29
N GLY A 447 5.28 4.38 -9.17
CA GLY A 447 3.94 4.08 -8.67
C GLY A 447 3.76 4.28 -7.16
N ALA A 448 4.74 4.88 -6.48
CA ALA A 448 4.61 5.26 -5.06
C ALA A 448 3.60 6.39 -4.81
N ALA A 449 3.27 7.16 -5.85
CA ALA A 449 2.15 8.10 -5.86
C ALA A 449 1.49 8.04 -7.24
N ILE A 450 0.16 8.12 -7.29
CA ILE A 450 -0.64 8.15 -8.52
C ILE A 450 -1.79 9.12 -8.30
N ALA A 451 -1.99 10.06 -9.23
CA ALA A 451 -3.10 10.99 -9.16
C ALA A 451 -3.70 11.25 -10.56
N SER A 452 -5.03 11.31 -10.62
CA SER A 452 -5.71 11.97 -11.75
C SER A 452 -5.45 13.46 -11.62
N ILE A 453 -4.88 14.06 -12.66
CA ILE A 453 -4.47 15.47 -12.69
C ILE A 453 -5.42 16.32 -13.54
N GLY A 454 -6.54 15.75 -13.95
CA GLY A 454 -7.46 16.36 -14.90
C GLY A 454 -6.86 16.40 -16.31
N ASP A 455 -7.55 17.08 -17.21
CA ASP A 455 -7.13 17.30 -18.60
C ASP A 455 -6.21 18.51 -18.67
N ILE A 456 -4.92 18.25 -18.83
CA ILE A 456 -3.86 19.25 -18.83
C ILE A 456 -3.46 19.68 -20.24
N ASP A 457 -3.82 18.92 -21.27
CA ASP A 457 -3.50 19.20 -22.68
C ASP A 457 -4.71 19.70 -23.49
N GLY A 458 -5.92 19.71 -22.91
CA GLY A 458 -7.14 20.19 -23.54
C GLY A 458 -7.76 19.19 -24.53
N ASN A 459 -7.33 17.93 -24.51
CA ASN A 459 -7.80 16.91 -25.46
C ASN A 459 -9.16 16.27 -25.08
N LYS A 460 -9.75 16.73 -23.97
CA LYS A 460 -11.03 16.29 -23.37
C LYS A 460 -10.96 14.99 -22.56
N PHE A 461 -9.79 14.41 -22.39
CA PHE A 461 -9.59 13.24 -21.55
C PHE A 461 -8.79 13.61 -20.30
N ASN A 462 -9.08 12.98 -19.16
CA ASN A 462 -8.31 13.19 -17.94
C ASN A 462 -6.96 12.46 -18.01
N ASP A 463 -5.93 13.13 -17.51
CA ASP A 463 -4.55 12.68 -17.49
C ASP A 463 -4.15 12.20 -16.10
N VAL A 464 -3.01 11.49 -16.03
CA VAL A 464 -2.49 10.90 -14.79
C VAL A 464 -1.03 11.30 -14.59
N ALA A 465 -0.68 11.62 -13.34
CA ALA A 465 0.70 11.72 -12.89
C ALA A 465 1.08 10.52 -12.02
N VAL A 466 2.31 10.00 -12.20
CA VAL A 466 2.87 8.89 -11.42
C VAL A 466 4.23 9.30 -10.85
N GLY A 467 4.41 9.12 -9.54
CA GLY A 467 5.65 9.43 -8.84
C GLY A 467 6.64 8.25 -8.78
N ALA A 468 7.92 8.59 -8.86
CA ALA A 468 9.07 7.69 -8.69
C ALA A 468 10.10 8.36 -7.76
N PRO A 469 9.83 8.43 -6.44
CA PRO A 469 10.58 9.28 -5.52
C PRO A 469 12.03 8.86 -5.32
N LEU A 470 12.38 7.60 -5.58
CA LEU A 470 13.74 7.11 -5.36
C LEU A 470 14.60 7.11 -6.64
N GLU A 471 14.05 7.57 -7.75
CA GLU A 471 14.74 7.65 -9.03
C GLU A 471 15.91 8.65 -9.01
N THR A 472 16.98 8.38 -9.77
CA THR A 472 18.16 9.26 -9.89
C THR A 472 18.75 9.61 -8.52
N ASP A 473 19.31 8.59 -7.84
CA ASP A 473 19.95 8.72 -6.53
C ASP A 473 19.06 9.39 -5.46
N SER A 474 17.80 8.95 -5.38
CA SER A 474 16.79 9.50 -4.47
C SER A 474 16.38 10.95 -4.72
N SER A 475 16.76 11.56 -5.86
CA SER A 475 16.26 12.88 -6.19
C SER A 475 14.76 12.86 -6.50
N GLY A 476 14.34 11.82 -7.20
CA GLY A 476 12.95 11.54 -7.55
C GLY A 476 12.52 12.14 -8.88
N SER A 477 11.39 11.67 -9.40
CA SER A 477 10.80 12.11 -10.66
C SER A 477 9.28 11.94 -10.64
N ILE A 478 8.59 12.67 -11.52
CA ILE A 478 7.20 12.39 -11.87
C ILE A 478 7.06 12.13 -13.36
N TYR A 479 6.10 11.29 -13.72
CA TYR A 479 5.76 10.91 -15.09
C TYR A 479 4.33 11.31 -15.38
N ILE A 480 4.11 11.96 -16.51
CA ILE A 480 2.81 12.38 -17.01
C ILE A 480 2.36 11.42 -18.11
N TYR A 481 1.13 10.96 -17.96
CA TYR A 481 0.46 10.09 -18.91
C TYR A 481 -0.83 10.76 -19.36
N ASN A 482 -0.90 11.16 -20.63
CA ASN A 482 -2.10 11.78 -21.18
C ASN A 482 -3.18 10.75 -21.51
N GLY A 483 -4.44 11.11 -21.23
CA GLY A 483 -5.62 10.32 -21.54
C GLY A 483 -6.00 10.41 -23.02
N PHE A 484 -6.47 9.29 -23.55
CA PHE A 484 -7.04 9.20 -24.89
C PHE A 484 -8.20 8.19 -24.88
N LYS A 485 -8.97 8.16 -25.97
CA LYS A 485 -10.04 7.17 -26.20
C LYS A 485 -9.62 5.71 -25.95
N HIS A 486 -8.34 5.39 -26.15
CA HIS A 486 -7.79 4.04 -26.00
C HIS A 486 -6.88 3.87 -24.76
N GLY A 487 -7.01 4.74 -23.76
CA GLY A 487 -6.25 4.68 -22.50
C GLY A 487 -5.16 5.74 -22.41
N LEU A 488 -4.14 5.48 -21.58
CA LEU A 488 -3.14 6.46 -21.16
C LEU A 488 -1.83 6.34 -21.93
N ASN A 489 -1.28 7.42 -22.50
CA ASN A 489 0.02 7.44 -23.18
C ASN A 489 1.04 8.30 -22.43
N PHE A 490 2.27 7.82 -22.27
CA PHE A 490 3.36 8.62 -21.70
C PHE A 490 3.64 9.86 -22.56
N SER A 491 3.81 11.02 -21.93
CA SER A 491 4.09 12.29 -22.61
C SER A 491 5.30 13.02 -22.06
N GLN A 492 5.47 13.05 -20.75
CA GLN A 492 6.51 13.86 -20.11
C GLN A 492 7.05 13.21 -18.85
N LYS A 493 8.35 13.32 -18.62
CA LYS A 493 9.01 13.09 -17.33
C LYS A 493 9.54 14.42 -16.82
N ILE A 494 9.41 14.66 -15.51
CA ILE A 494 9.89 15.87 -14.85
C ILE A 494 10.76 15.45 -13.67
N SER A 495 11.99 15.95 -13.65
CA SER A 495 12.97 15.74 -12.58
C SER A 495 13.43 17.08 -12.00
N PRO A 496 13.84 17.15 -10.72
CA PRO A 496 14.34 18.39 -10.12
C PRO A 496 15.48 19.07 -10.88
N SER A 497 16.32 18.29 -11.56
CA SER A 497 17.42 18.77 -12.40
C SER A 497 16.94 19.63 -13.57
N ASP A 498 15.74 19.39 -14.10
CA ASP A 498 15.22 20.05 -15.30
C ASP A 498 14.98 21.55 -15.07
N PHE A 499 14.76 21.93 -13.81
CA PHE A 499 14.60 23.32 -13.37
C PHE A 499 15.70 23.74 -12.38
N GLY A 500 16.84 23.04 -12.39
CA GLY A 500 18.06 23.43 -11.66
C GLY A 500 17.97 23.31 -10.14
N MET A 501 17.04 22.51 -9.62
CA MET A 501 16.88 22.27 -8.18
C MET A 501 17.44 20.91 -7.78
N LYS A 502 17.89 20.82 -6.53
CA LYS A 502 18.25 19.54 -5.88
C LYS A 502 17.21 19.25 -4.82
N LEU A 503 16.31 18.33 -5.13
CA LEU A 503 15.29 17.83 -4.21
C LEU A 503 15.59 16.37 -3.88
N VAL A 504 15.00 15.89 -2.79
CA VAL A 504 15.07 14.49 -2.35
C VAL A 504 13.64 13.97 -2.26
N HIS A 505 13.41 12.77 -2.76
CA HIS A 505 12.10 12.12 -2.80
C HIS A 505 11.04 12.93 -3.55
N PHE A 506 11.42 13.68 -4.59
CA PHE A 506 10.46 14.40 -5.43
C PHE A 506 9.52 13.40 -6.13
N GLY A 507 8.21 13.62 -6.01
CA GLY A 507 7.20 12.66 -6.46
C GLY A 507 6.73 11.67 -5.38
N LEU A 508 7.07 11.93 -4.11
CA LEU A 508 6.56 11.15 -2.97
C LEU A 508 5.04 11.24 -2.82
N SER A 509 4.45 12.39 -3.18
CA SER A 509 3.02 12.60 -3.29
C SER A 509 2.72 13.49 -4.49
N VAL A 510 1.55 13.29 -5.10
CA VAL A 510 1.10 14.09 -6.25
C VAL A 510 -0.38 14.39 -6.09
N SER A 511 -0.79 15.60 -6.46
CA SER A 511 -2.19 16.00 -6.51
C SER A 511 -2.43 16.94 -7.69
N GLY A 512 -3.51 16.70 -8.43
CA GLY A 512 -4.04 17.65 -9.39
C GLY A 512 -4.93 18.68 -8.70
N ALA A 513 -4.69 19.96 -8.96
CA ALA A 513 -5.60 21.02 -8.58
C ALA A 513 -6.41 21.43 -9.83
N PRO A 514 -7.75 21.25 -9.84
CA PRO A 514 -8.56 21.92 -10.85
C PRO A 514 -8.33 23.42 -10.73
N ALA A 515 -8.23 24.11 -11.87
CA ALA A 515 -7.91 25.53 -12.01
C ALA A 515 -8.55 26.42 -10.92
N MET A 516 -7.86 26.61 -9.79
CA MET A 516 -8.30 27.47 -8.70
C MET A 516 -7.58 28.81 -8.86
N ALA A 517 -8.38 29.86 -9.08
CA ALA A 517 -8.00 31.27 -9.24
C ALA A 517 -7.21 31.66 -10.51
N SER A 518 -6.38 30.79 -11.08
CA SER A 518 -5.77 30.96 -12.39
C SER A 518 -6.52 30.06 -13.39
N ASN A 519 -6.83 30.50 -14.61
CA ASN A 519 -7.51 29.67 -15.62
C ASN A 519 -6.65 28.49 -16.14
N LYS A 520 -5.68 28.01 -15.35
CA LYS A 520 -4.72 26.96 -15.70
C LYS A 520 -4.84 25.84 -14.68
N SER A 521 -4.79 24.60 -15.15
CA SER A 521 -4.64 23.44 -14.28
C SER A 521 -3.27 23.50 -13.62
N SER A 522 -3.18 23.04 -12.36
CA SER A 522 -1.90 22.99 -11.65
C SER A 522 -1.68 21.61 -11.05
N ILE A 523 -0.42 21.21 -10.95
CA ILE A 523 0.00 19.93 -10.37
C ILE A 523 0.89 20.24 -9.17
N ALA A 524 0.50 19.76 -7.99
CA ALA A 524 1.31 19.85 -6.78
C ALA A 524 2.07 18.53 -6.55
N VAL A 525 3.37 18.64 -6.29
CA VAL A 525 4.27 17.49 -6.12
C VAL A 525 5.02 17.63 -4.80
N GLY A 526 4.88 16.64 -3.93
CA GLY A 526 5.61 16.58 -2.67
C GLY A 526 7.04 16.08 -2.84
N SER A 527 7.94 16.62 -2.03
CA SER A 527 9.30 16.15 -1.81
C SER A 527 9.61 16.16 -0.31
N GLN A 528 10.75 15.61 0.09
CA GLN A 528 11.20 15.74 1.46
C GLN A 528 11.40 17.23 1.82
N GLY A 529 10.63 17.71 2.79
CA GLY A 529 10.72 19.09 3.30
C GLY A 529 10.09 20.18 2.42
N GLY A 530 9.37 19.84 1.33
CA GLY A 530 8.80 20.85 0.44
C GLY A 530 7.71 20.34 -0.51
N VAL A 531 7.01 21.27 -1.16
CA VAL A 531 6.03 21.03 -2.21
C VAL A 531 6.32 21.97 -3.37
N ILE A 532 6.36 21.42 -4.59
CA ILE A 532 6.52 22.18 -5.83
C ILE A 532 5.18 22.20 -6.56
N VAL A 533 4.79 23.35 -7.10
CA VAL A 533 3.55 23.52 -7.86
C VAL A 533 3.90 23.90 -9.30
N PHE A 534 3.39 23.13 -10.26
CA PHE A 534 3.54 23.36 -11.69
C PHE A 534 2.22 23.89 -12.26
N ASP A 535 2.30 24.93 -13.07
CA ASP A 535 1.16 25.39 -13.87
C ASP A 535 1.26 24.82 -15.29
N THR A 536 0.13 24.37 -15.83
CA THR A 536 0.08 23.87 -17.21
C THR A 536 0.22 25.01 -18.23
N ILE A 537 0.95 24.74 -19.31
CA ILE A 537 1.01 25.62 -20.48
C ILE A 537 0.01 25.07 -21.50
N PRO A 538 -0.90 25.89 -22.06
CA PRO A 538 -1.90 25.38 -22.98
C PRO A 538 -1.27 24.80 -24.25
N VAL A 539 -1.80 23.66 -24.70
CA VAL A 539 -1.28 22.88 -25.82
C VAL A 539 -2.04 23.24 -27.10
N ILE A 540 -1.32 23.42 -28.21
CA ILE A 540 -1.89 23.67 -29.52
C ILE A 540 -1.54 22.56 -30.51
N VAL A 541 -2.52 22.15 -31.31
CA VAL A 541 -2.34 21.16 -32.36
C VAL A 541 -2.36 21.84 -33.72
N ILE A 542 -1.22 21.81 -34.40
CA ILE A 542 -1.04 22.40 -35.73
C ILE A 542 -0.78 21.28 -36.73
N LYS A 543 -1.58 21.24 -37.79
CA LYS A 543 -1.44 20.26 -38.88
C LYS A 543 -1.00 20.97 -40.16
N PRO A 544 0.19 20.64 -40.70
CA PRO A 544 0.59 21.17 -41.98
C PRO A 544 -0.05 20.40 -43.14
N ALA A 545 -0.53 21.12 -44.15
CA ALA A 545 -1.02 20.59 -45.41
C ALA A 545 -0.07 21.01 -46.54
N ILE A 546 0.52 20.01 -47.21
CA ILE A 546 1.44 20.22 -48.34
C ILE A 546 0.70 19.99 -49.66
N ILE A 547 0.69 21.02 -50.51
CA ILE A 547 0.09 21.01 -51.83
C ILE A 547 1.23 21.18 -52.85
N ILE A 548 1.32 20.24 -53.80
CA ILE A 548 2.34 20.24 -54.85
C ILE A 548 1.64 20.25 -56.20
N THR A 549 2.07 21.11 -57.11
CA THR A 549 1.49 21.21 -58.45
C THR A 549 2.59 21.41 -59.51
N PRO A 550 2.73 20.49 -60.48
CA PRO A 550 2.01 19.22 -60.58
C PRO A 550 2.45 18.21 -59.49
N ASP A 551 1.55 17.33 -59.09
CA ASP A 551 1.79 16.29 -58.08
C ASP A 551 2.49 15.03 -58.65
N VAL A 552 2.64 14.97 -59.97
CA VAL A 552 3.36 13.94 -60.73
C VAL A 552 4.24 14.60 -61.77
N ILE A 553 5.44 14.06 -61.98
CA ILE A 553 6.39 14.48 -63.02
C ILE A 553 6.08 13.72 -64.32
N PRO A 554 5.58 14.40 -65.37
CA PRO A 554 5.20 13.75 -66.62
C PRO A 554 6.40 13.21 -67.41
N LEU A 555 6.18 12.15 -68.21
CA LEU A 555 7.22 11.50 -69.03
C LEU A 555 8.02 12.45 -69.92
N ASN A 556 7.37 13.44 -70.53
CA ASN A 556 8.03 14.41 -71.41
C ASN A 556 9.00 15.36 -70.68
N GLN A 557 8.88 15.48 -69.36
CA GLN A 557 9.76 16.28 -68.51
C GLN A 557 10.94 15.47 -67.95
N GLN A 558 10.95 14.15 -68.13
CA GLN A 558 12.02 13.26 -67.64
C GLN A 558 13.26 13.24 -68.54
N MET A 559 13.24 13.95 -69.69
CA MET A 559 14.38 14.09 -70.58
C MET A 559 15.33 15.22 -70.16
N ILE A 560 16.64 14.92 -70.12
CA ILE A 560 17.72 15.82 -69.63
C ILE A 560 17.78 17.17 -70.37
N GLU A 561 17.33 17.23 -71.64
CA GLU A 561 17.40 18.45 -72.47
C GLU A 561 16.26 19.45 -72.22
N ILE A 562 15.19 19.08 -71.50
CA ILE A 562 13.95 19.87 -71.35
C ILE A 562 13.69 20.28 -69.88
N SER A 563 14.37 19.63 -68.93
CA SER A 563 14.13 19.77 -67.50
C SER A 563 14.32 21.18 -66.94
N SER A 564 15.11 22.04 -67.60
CA SER A 564 15.37 23.42 -67.15
C SER A 564 14.18 24.38 -67.27
N THR A 565 13.03 23.92 -67.79
CA THR A 565 11.81 24.73 -67.98
C THR A 565 10.62 24.27 -67.14
N PHE A 566 10.81 23.22 -66.33
CA PHE A 566 9.74 22.62 -65.55
C PHE A 566 9.83 23.04 -64.08
N ASP A 567 8.91 23.92 -63.69
CA ASP A 567 8.77 24.36 -62.31
C ASP A 567 7.66 23.57 -61.61
N ILE A 568 7.91 23.23 -60.36
CA ILE A 568 6.94 22.61 -59.45
C ILE A 568 6.56 23.65 -58.41
N MET A 569 5.29 24.01 -58.35
CA MET A 569 4.75 24.87 -57.30
C MET A 569 4.57 24.05 -56.03
N PHE A 570 5.07 24.59 -54.92
CA PHE A 570 4.98 23.99 -53.60
C PHE A 570 4.35 24.99 -52.64
N HIS A 571 3.25 24.60 -52.01
CA HIS A 571 2.50 25.43 -51.09
C HIS A 571 2.25 24.66 -49.80
N ILE A 572 2.46 25.32 -48.66
CA ILE A 572 2.20 24.77 -47.34
C ILE A 572 1.13 25.64 -46.69
N CYS A 573 0.15 25.01 -46.05
CA CYS A 573 -0.77 25.67 -45.14
C CYS A 573 -0.64 25.04 -43.76
N PHE A 574 -0.74 25.85 -42.71
CA PHE A 574 -0.78 25.38 -41.32
C PHE A 574 -2.18 25.61 -40.78
N GLU A 575 -2.80 24.56 -40.24
CA GLU A 575 -4.15 24.58 -39.69
C GLU A 575 -4.12 24.24 -38.19
N VAL A 576 -4.73 25.10 -37.37
CA VAL A 576 -5.00 24.82 -35.95
C VAL A 576 -6.28 24.01 -35.84
N ILE A 577 -6.23 22.87 -35.14
CA ILE A 577 -7.38 21.93 -35.12
C ILE A 577 -8.07 21.77 -33.77
N ASN A 578 -7.41 22.06 -32.65
CA ASN A 578 -7.94 21.78 -31.31
C ASN A 578 -8.67 22.97 -30.67
N GLU A 579 -8.31 24.20 -31.04
CA GLU A 579 -8.95 25.43 -30.55
C GLU A 579 -8.97 26.52 -31.61
N LYS A 580 -9.71 27.60 -31.35
CA LYS A 580 -9.60 28.83 -32.16
C LYS A 580 -8.36 29.59 -31.76
N LEU A 581 -7.61 30.07 -32.75
CA LEU A 581 -6.44 30.88 -32.51
C LEU A 581 -6.85 32.26 -31.98
N GLN A 582 -6.35 32.60 -30.78
CA GLN A 582 -6.61 33.89 -30.12
C GLN A 582 -5.36 34.77 -30.03
N ILE A 583 -4.19 34.20 -30.29
CA ILE A 583 -2.89 34.85 -30.19
C ILE A 583 -2.08 34.58 -31.45
N GLU A 584 -1.21 35.50 -31.82
CA GLU A 584 -0.26 35.28 -32.91
C GLU A 584 0.79 34.25 -32.49
N LEU A 585 1.06 33.27 -33.36
CA LEU A 585 2.05 32.22 -33.10
C LEU A 585 3.15 32.23 -34.16
N PRO A 586 4.41 32.49 -33.79
CA PRO A 586 5.50 32.44 -34.73
C PRO A 586 5.87 30.98 -35.01
N ILE A 587 5.78 30.58 -36.28
CA ILE A 587 6.13 29.24 -36.76
C ILE A 587 7.42 29.33 -37.55
N LYS A 588 8.41 28.57 -37.10
CA LYS A 588 9.64 28.31 -37.83
C LYS A 588 9.49 26.98 -38.56
N TYR A 589 9.78 26.94 -39.85
CA TYR A 589 9.71 25.71 -40.62
C TYR A 589 10.89 25.56 -41.58
N GLN A 590 11.22 24.29 -41.84
CA GLN A 590 12.33 23.87 -42.66
C GLN A 590 11.86 22.87 -43.71
N ILE A 591 12.27 23.06 -44.95
CA ILE A 591 11.93 22.19 -46.08
C ILE A 591 13.23 21.60 -46.64
N ALA A 592 13.35 20.28 -46.58
CA ALA A 592 14.41 19.53 -47.24
C ALA A 592 13.88 18.94 -48.56
N LEU A 593 14.48 19.37 -49.67
CA LEU A 593 14.15 18.93 -51.01
C LEU A 593 14.89 17.64 -51.36
N ASP A 594 14.16 16.70 -51.96
CA ASP A 594 14.68 15.38 -52.35
C ASP A 594 15.43 14.67 -51.20
N PHE A 595 14.75 14.58 -50.07
CA PHE A 595 15.27 14.05 -48.81
C PHE A 595 15.72 12.60 -48.96
N GLY A 596 16.90 12.28 -48.40
CA GLY A 596 17.50 10.94 -48.45
C GLY A 596 18.31 10.64 -49.70
N VAL A 597 18.41 11.56 -50.66
CA VAL A 597 19.20 11.41 -51.89
C VAL A 597 20.38 12.39 -51.92
N ASN A 598 21.56 11.93 -52.32
CA ASN A 598 22.78 12.76 -52.41
C ASN A 598 22.73 13.75 -53.59
N LYS A 599 22.27 13.29 -54.75
CA LYS A 599 22.14 14.13 -55.95
C LYS A 599 20.70 14.64 -56.06
N LYS A 600 20.50 15.90 -55.67
CA LYS A 600 19.18 16.53 -55.59
C LYS A 600 18.56 16.74 -56.97
N ARG A 601 17.26 16.43 -57.08
CA ARG A 601 16.45 16.63 -58.29
C ARG A 601 15.59 17.89 -58.24
N LEU A 602 15.47 18.54 -57.08
CA LEU A 602 14.76 19.81 -56.89
C LEU A 602 15.67 20.84 -56.21
N THR A 603 15.50 22.11 -56.58
CA THR A 603 16.18 23.23 -55.92
C THR A 603 15.34 24.49 -55.90
N VAL A 604 15.64 25.39 -54.97
CA VAL A 604 15.16 26.77 -54.95
C VAL A 604 16.36 27.68 -54.80
N ASP A 605 16.59 28.56 -55.77
CA ASP A 605 17.74 29.47 -55.82
C ASP A 605 19.10 28.79 -55.59
N GLY A 606 19.26 27.55 -56.06
CA GLY A 606 20.48 26.76 -55.88
C GLY A 606 20.63 26.08 -54.52
N ARG A 607 19.62 26.18 -53.64
CA ARG A 607 19.55 25.51 -52.34
C ARG A 607 18.60 24.32 -52.38
N ASP A 608 18.88 23.32 -51.56
CA ASP A 608 18.05 22.12 -51.34
C ASP A 608 17.43 22.08 -49.93
N LEU A 609 17.82 23.02 -49.08
CA LEU A 609 17.31 23.24 -47.75
C LEU A 609 16.81 24.68 -47.64
N LEU A 610 15.55 24.83 -47.23
CA LEU A 610 14.92 26.12 -47.00
C LEU A 610 14.53 26.21 -45.53
N GLU A 611 14.71 27.39 -44.94
CA GLU A 611 14.34 27.69 -43.57
C GLU A 611 13.67 29.06 -43.58
N ASN A 612 12.46 29.13 -43.04
CA ASN A 612 11.65 30.34 -43.01
C ASN A 612 10.90 30.42 -41.68
N THR A 613 10.54 31.64 -41.30
CA THR A 613 9.64 31.92 -40.18
C THR A 613 8.45 32.71 -40.70
N PHE A 614 7.26 32.43 -40.19
CA PHE A 614 6.08 33.26 -40.40
C PHE A 614 5.20 33.24 -39.16
N SER A 615 4.32 34.22 -39.03
CA SER A 615 3.37 34.28 -37.92
C SER A 615 2.02 33.74 -38.36
N LEU A 616 1.49 32.78 -37.63
CA LEU A 616 0.12 32.31 -37.76
C LEU A 616 -0.81 33.28 -37.02
N THR A 617 -1.71 33.91 -37.75
CA THR A 617 -2.66 34.95 -37.26
C THR A 617 -4.13 34.52 -37.37
N SER A 618 -4.40 33.42 -38.06
CA SER A 618 -5.73 32.83 -38.22
C SER A 618 -5.67 31.31 -38.09
N ASP A 619 -6.83 30.67 -37.94
CA ASP A 619 -6.92 29.20 -37.76
C ASP A 619 -6.28 28.42 -38.93
N VAL A 620 -6.24 29.01 -40.14
CA VAL A 620 -5.58 28.43 -41.31
C VAL A 620 -4.82 29.53 -42.04
N GLU A 621 -3.50 29.38 -42.17
CA GLU A 621 -2.68 30.32 -42.92
C GLU A 621 -1.60 29.63 -43.75
N CYS A 622 -1.35 30.17 -44.93
CA CYS A 622 -0.43 29.58 -45.90
C CYS A 622 0.65 30.61 -46.26
N PRO A 623 1.93 30.34 -45.97
CA PRO A 623 3.04 31.15 -46.50
C PRO A 623 3.02 31.23 -48.04
N PRO A 624 3.69 32.23 -48.64
CA PRO A 624 3.75 32.38 -50.09
C PRO A 624 4.18 31.10 -50.82
N VAL A 625 3.62 30.87 -52.01
CA VAL A 625 3.97 29.72 -52.85
C VAL A 625 5.46 29.74 -53.19
N ILE A 626 6.11 28.58 -53.07
CA ILE A 626 7.52 28.38 -53.38
C ILE A 626 7.61 27.69 -54.75
N ASN A 627 8.31 28.31 -55.69
CA ASN A 627 8.57 27.73 -57.01
C ASN A 627 9.85 26.89 -56.96
N LEU A 628 9.71 25.57 -57.06
CA LEU A 628 10.81 24.62 -57.08
C LEU A 628 11.26 24.37 -58.53
N LYS A 629 12.56 24.48 -58.79
CA LYS A 629 13.14 24.14 -60.09
C LYS A 629 13.48 22.66 -60.15
N TYR A 630 13.02 21.98 -61.19
CA TYR A 630 13.40 20.61 -61.47
C TYR A 630 14.76 20.55 -62.18
N LEU A 631 15.72 19.87 -61.57
CA LEU A 631 17.10 19.78 -62.08
C LEU A 631 17.28 18.66 -63.12
N GLY A 632 16.24 17.88 -63.36
CA GLY A 632 16.26 16.75 -64.28
C GLY A 632 16.31 15.39 -63.60
N CYS A 633 16.36 14.37 -64.45
CA CYS A 633 16.07 13.00 -64.05
C CYS A 633 17.35 12.15 -64.04
N PHE A 634 17.96 12.03 -62.86
CA PHE A 634 19.09 11.11 -62.62
C PHE A 634 18.63 9.75 -62.09
N ASP A 635 17.51 9.75 -61.38
CA ASP A 635 16.70 8.60 -60.97
C ASP A 635 15.25 9.01 -61.21
N CYS A 636 14.57 8.30 -62.11
CA CYS A 636 13.19 8.56 -62.54
C CYS A 636 12.20 7.53 -61.99
N PHE A 637 12.67 6.63 -61.13
CA PHE A 637 11.87 5.53 -60.61
C PHE A 637 11.51 5.79 -59.14
N SER A 638 12.47 6.29 -58.35
CA SER A 638 12.22 6.63 -56.96
C SER A 638 11.45 7.96 -56.85
N PRO A 639 10.39 8.07 -56.04
CA PRO A 639 9.69 9.33 -55.84
C PRO A 639 10.63 10.41 -55.27
N ILE A 640 10.36 11.67 -55.62
CA ILE A 640 11.02 12.82 -54.96
C ILE A 640 10.36 13.04 -53.61
N LYS A 641 11.14 12.99 -52.54
CA LYS A 641 10.65 13.21 -51.17
C LYS A 641 10.90 14.64 -50.73
N ILE A 642 9.85 15.39 -50.43
CA ILE A 642 9.95 16.71 -49.82
C ILE A 642 9.58 16.57 -48.34
N LYS A 643 10.54 16.85 -47.46
CA LYS A 643 10.38 16.74 -46.01
C LYS A 643 10.22 18.13 -45.40
N LEU A 644 9.09 18.36 -44.75
CA LEU A 644 8.80 19.54 -43.94
C LEU A 644 9.03 19.20 -42.46
N ASN A 645 9.70 20.08 -41.73
CA ASN A 645 9.75 20.08 -40.27
C ASN A 645 9.34 21.47 -39.78
N PHE A 646 8.59 21.58 -38.68
CA PHE A 646 8.23 22.88 -38.11
C PHE A 646 8.29 22.88 -36.58
N SER A 647 8.43 24.07 -36.00
CA SER A 647 8.37 24.31 -34.57
C SER A 647 7.78 25.69 -34.30
N LEU A 648 7.36 25.93 -33.05
CA LEU A 648 7.12 27.29 -32.59
C LEU A 648 8.47 27.99 -32.37
N ASP A 649 8.56 29.24 -32.82
CA ASP A 649 9.75 30.08 -32.60
C ASP A 649 9.67 30.74 -31.22
N LEU A 650 10.01 29.98 -30.19
CA LEU A 650 9.90 30.40 -28.81
C LEU A 650 11.10 31.26 -28.39
N HIS A 651 10.84 32.37 -27.69
CA HIS A 651 11.92 33.17 -27.10
C HIS A 651 12.59 32.40 -25.95
N PRO A 652 13.91 32.19 -25.96
CA PRO A 652 14.60 31.29 -25.03
C PRO A 652 14.56 31.74 -23.56
N ASN A 653 14.18 32.99 -23.29
CA ASN A 653 14.18 33.58 -21.94
C ASN A 653 12.77 33.85 -21.39
N GLU A 654 11.71 33.47 -22.12
CA GLU A 654 10.32 33.71 -21.71
C GLU A 654 9.54 32.39 -21.66
N ALA A 655 8.63 32.27 -20.68
CA ALA A 655 7.75 31.11 -20.61
C ALA A 655 6.82 31.11 -21.85
N PRO A 656 6.73 30.00 -22.59
CA PRO A 656 5.94 29.99 -23.81
C PRO A 656 4.46 30.16 -23.49
N LEU A 657 3.76 30.94 -24.32
CA LEU A 657 2.31 31.14 -24.20
C LEU A 657 1.52 29.88 -24.60
N ARG A 658 2.11 29.06 -25.49
CA ARG A 658 1.60 27.80 -26.03
C ARG A 658 2.75 26.86 -26.34
N ILE A 659 2.49 25.56 -26.26
CA ILE A 659 3.42 24.52 -26.72
C ILE A 659 2.71 23.61 -27.74
N LEU A 660 3.47 23.03 -28.67
CA LEU A 660 2.94 22.05 -29.61
C LEU A 660 2.60 20.76 -28.87
N ASP A 661 1.52 20.10 -29.30
CA ASP A 661 1.17 18.77 -28.84
C ASP A 661 2.30 17.75 -29.08
N ALA A 662 2.61 16.97 -28.05
CA ALA A 662 3.71 16.01 -28.08
C ALA A 662 3.44 14.80 -29.00
N PHE A 663 2.16 14.50 -29.28
CA PHE A 663 1.75 13.36 -30.09
C PHE A 663 1.51 13.71 -31.57
N THR A 664 1.42 15.00 -31.88
CA THR A 664 1.22 15.49 -33.25
C THR A 664 2.55 15.60 -33.98
N PRO A 665 2.74 14.92 -35.13
CA PRO A 665 3.98 15.00 -35.88
C PRO A 665 4.27 16.42 -36.36
N THR A 666 5.45 16.93 -36.00
CA THR A 666 6.00 18.17 -36.54
C THR A 666 6.72 17.97 -37.87
N GLU A 667 6.90 16.71 -38.27
CA GLU A 667 7.55 16.30 -39.50
C GLU A 667 6.54 15.67 -40.47
N VAL A 668 6.54 16.14 -41.72
CA VAL A 668 5.71 15.58 -42.79
C VAL A 668 6.55 15.38 -44.04
N VAL A 669 6.46 14.20 -44.65
CA VAL A 669 7.10 13.88 -45.93
C VAL A 669 6.03 13.75 -47.01
N LYS A 670 6.16 14.53 -48.08
CA LYS A 670 5.32 14.43 -49.28
C LYS A 670 6.15 13.89 -50.45
N GLU A 671 5.56 12.97 -51.19
CA GLU A 671 6.19 12.36 -52.35
C GLU A 671 5.62 12.94 -53.66
N VAL A 672 6.52 13.30 -54.57
CA VAL A 672 6.19 13.59 -55.98
C VAL A 672 6.62 12.38 -56.80
N LYS A 673 5.67 11.77 -57.49
CA LYS A 673 5.92 10.55 -58.27
C LYS A 673 6.29 10.89 -59.71
N TYR A 674 6.89 9.93 -60.39
CA TYR A 674 7.06 9.96 -61.83
C TYR A 674 5.90 9.21 -62.49
N LEU A 675 5.42 9.71 -63.63
CA LEU A 675 4.42 9.04 -64.46
C LEU A 675 5.04 7.88 -65.24
#